data_AF-A0A7Y2HXI7-F1
#
_entry.id   AF-A0A7Y2HXI7-F1
#
_cell.length_a   1.000
_cell.length_b   1.000
_cell.length_c   1.000
_cell.angle_alpha   90.00
_cell.angle_beta   90.00
_cell.angle_gamma   90.00
#
_symmetry.space_group_name_H-M   'P 1'
#
loop_
_entity.id
_entity.type
_entity.pdbx_description
1 polymer ?
#
loop_
_entity_poly.entity_id
_entity_poly.type
_entity_poly.pdbx_seq_one_letter_code
_entity_poly.pdbx_strand_id
1 'polypeptide(L)'
;MLRHPNRNRPTRRRAVASVLAMMFLVIFGSLAAAMAVVAQGNLRTADSALKVSRAMSAAETGMVFAARRMADESSRFIVRRGVIDADFAEELWLGTIDAGDVTVLPPNGYTVGSPPPGIIQAIRDGHLADDHDIIVEPGDADLPEVDETFGVLRVRPIALNEGPNAPYFRLRYELLASEPAVRVTSEGVDGNITRVLQMDYRIDKKIEYAILSTNRIMIGKNVMVEGPLGSRYGVVAGELSTANGDPLVMRSDFYFLDPALSGKLDTLYQQIADHDVDGDGRLRPAHPTESAGLGGFPDLVDYDGDEYVDDFDLFMDFFDDNSDFMVVYDDARALAAGLGSLAEELVDGAGDPLDTQLARLIDEARPDRDGDGLITASDTGLGYMDGVIDGADLYAKVTGSLAFAVAKAAWEAEHGESYQTVVEGPIRPGIDAAPVEFAVPDEELLEITTGMFDDSQSWFAAQVPGSQPTPPSPDDLPTEAIVGGTYTPPAGQPWEAVPFGSAGAYDYYQRPHYEDMTFRNVRIHRGNNGLFENCTFVGVTFVESERQCSHVDWNYAGAVEEDGSPRFDPPLVAELPDSTPVPDSRLISNNIRFHNCTFLGSIAGDRLDEYTHWRNKIQMTGNTRFYIDPNDPDLLAQPDAATLQGHLNGLSADDRTELAKSSILMPGWSVDVGNFDNEQAADPADTPSVNLRGVIISGILDVRGTADVLGTLLMTFRPADGAGPLFYGGQPDAFNTTIGYFGPDDGDDEGVDPLAPGFPGFGEIRLRYNPDALLPDGIPWPVQMEPVPDSYVEGGFS
;
A
#
# COMPACT_ATOMS: atom_id res chain seq x y z
N MET A 1 28.86 -65.50 99.46
CA MET A 1 28.10 -64.42 100.15
C MET A 1 27.72 -63.40 99.07
N LEU A 2 26.50 -62.92 98.87
CA LEU A 2 25.27 -62.89 99.65
C LEU A 2 24.10 -62.50 98.69
N ARG A 3 22.92 -63.09 98.95
CA ARG A 3 21.55 -62.53 98.89
C ARG A 3 20.94 -62.00 97.58
N HIS A 4 19.86 -62.70 97.19
CA HIS A 4 18.62 -62.17 96.61
C HIS A 4 18.03 -60.98 97.40
N PRO A 5 17.23 -60.13 96.74
CA PRO A 5 15.78 -60.26 96.93
C PRO A 5 14.91 -60.04 95.68
N ASN A 6 13.83 -60.82 95.63
CA ASN A 6 12.62 -60.65 94.82
C ASN A 6 12.04 -59.23 94.87
N ARG A 7 11.43 -58.77 93.76
CA ARG A 7 9.97 -58.47 93.76
C ARG A 7 9.39 -58.09 92.39
N ASN A 8 8.17 -58.60 92.22
CA ASN A 8 7.03 -58.10 91.43
C ASN A 8 7.10 -58.18 89.90
N ARG A 9 6.42 -59.21 89.38
CA ARG A 9 5.76 -59.17 88.06
C ARG A 9 4.56 -58.22 88.12
N PRO A 10 4.43 -57.30 87.16
CA PRO A 10 3.15 -56.92 86.59
C PRO A 10 2.95 -57.71 85.28
N THR A 11 1.94 -58.57 85.29
CA THR A 11 1.39 -59.22 84.09
C THR A 11 0.57 -58.24 83.24
N ARG A 12 0.67 -58.41 81.91
CA ARG A 12 -0.32 -58.06 80.87
C ARG A 12 -0.61 -56.57 80.59
N ARG A 13 0.35 -55.84 79.98
CA ARG A 13 0.09 -54.69 79.08
C ARG A 13 1.06 -54.53 77.90
N ARG A 14 2.08 -55.40 77.76
CA ARG A 14 3.13 -55.27 76.71
C ARG A 14 2.77 -55.91 75.36
N ALA A 15 1.88 -56.90 75.31
CA ALA A 15 1.51 -57.60 74.07
C ALA A 15 0.54 -56.78 73.17
N VAL A 16 -0.42 -56.05 73.75
CA VAL A 16 -1.34 -55.19 72.99
C VAL A 16 -0.61 -53.98 72.41
N ALA A 17 0.32 -53.39 73.16
CA ALA A 17 1.12 -52.27 72.68
C ALA A 17 2.06 -52.65 71.52
N SER A 18 2.59 -53.89 71.50
CA SER A 18 3.44 -54.35 70.40
C SER A 18 2.66 -54.72 69.14
N VAL A 19 1.44 -55.26 69.27
CA VAL A 19 0.54 -55.47 68.12
C VAL A 19 0.04 -54.14 67.55
N LEU A 20 -0.39 -53.19 68.40
CA LEU A 20 -0.77 -51.85 67.95
C LEU A 20 0.40 -51.09 67.30
N ALA A 21 1.61 -51.22 67.84
CA ALA A 21 2.81 -50.64 67.23
C ALA A 21 3.16 -51.28 65.87
N MET A 22 3.02 -52.62 65.72
CA MET A 22 3.17 -53.28 64.42
C MET A 22 2.10 -52.83 63.43
N MET A 23 0.83 -52.75 63.85
CA MET A 23 -0.24 -52.27 62.99
C MET A 23 -0.02 -50.82 62.56
N PHE A 24 0.42 -49.95 63.48
CA PHE A 24 0.78 -48.57 63.15
C PHE A 24 1.96 -48.49 62.17
N LEU A 25 3.01 -49.29 62.35
CA LEU A 25 4.14 -49.35 61.43
C LEU A 25 3.72 -49.83 60.03
N VAL A 26 2.83 -50.83 59.94
CA VAL A 26 2.31 -51.31 58.65
C VAL A 26 1.43 -50.25 57.98
N ILE A 27 0.55 -49.57 58.72
CA ILE A 27 -0.30 -48.51 58.18
C ILE A 27 0.56 -47.32 57.70
N PHE A 28 1.47 -46.82 58.53
CA PHE A 28 2.36 -45.71 58.13
C PHE A 28 3.30 -46.10 57.00
N GLY A 29 3.82 -47.33 56.98
CA GLY A 29 4.61 -47.85 55.86
C GLY A 29 3.81 -47.91 54.56
N SER A 30 2.55 -48.36 54.62
CA SER A 30 1.66 -48.40 53.45
C SER A 30 1.25 -47.01 52.95
N LEU A 31 1.01 -46.06 53.87
CA LEU A 31 0.67 -44.67 53.52
C LEU A 31 1.88 -43.96 52.91
N ALA A 32 3.08 -44.14 53.47
CA ALA A 32 4.31 -43.60 52.92
C ALA A 32 4.59 -44.17 51.51
N ALA A 33 4.38 -45.47 51.31
CA ALA A 33 4.50 -46.08 49.98
C ALA A 33 3.47 -45.53 48.99
N ALA A 34 2.21 -45.37 49.40
CA ALA A 34 1.17 -44.78 48.55
C ALA A 34 1.47 -43.33 48.17
N MET A 35 1.90 -42.51 49.14
CA MET A 35 2.33 -41.12 48.89
C MET A 35 3.55 -41.05 47.97
N ALA A 36 4.51 -41.97 48.10
CA ALA A 36 5.66 -42.04 47.21
C ALA A 36 5.25 -42.39 45.76
N VAL A 37 4.29 -43.31 45.58
CA VAL A 37 3.75 -43.65 44.25
C VAL A 37 2.97 -42.48 43.65
N VAL A 38 2.14 -41.79 44.43
CA VAL A 38 1.41 -40.59 43.97
C VAL A 38 2.39 -39.47 43.61
N ALA A 39 3.42 -39.23 44.42
CA ALA A 39 4.44 -38.23 44.13
C ALA A 39 5.23 -38.58 42.85
N GLN A 40 5.60 -39.85 42.64
CA GLN A 40 6.21 -40.30 41.38
C GLN A 40 5.25 -40.13 40.19
N GLY A 41 3.96 -40.40 40.37
CA GLY A 41 2.93 -40.13 39.37
C GLY A 41 2.88 -38.66 38.98
N ASN A 42 2.77 -37.77 39.98
CA ASN A 42 2.74 -36.32 39.77
C ASN A 42 4.02 -35.81 39.08
N LEU A 43 5.19 -36.29 39.48
CA LEU A 43 6.47 -35.92 38.85
C LEU A 43 6.54 -36.35 37.39
N ARG A 44 6.05 -37.55 37.05
CA ARG A 44 6.00 -38.01 35.66
C ARG A 44 5.01 -37.20 34.81
N THR A 45 3.85 -36.86 35.36
CA THR A 45 2.87 -36.01 34.68
C THR A 45 3.42 -34.61 34.44
N ALA A 46 4.08 -34.03 35.45
CA ALA A 46 4.72 -32.72 35.33
C ALA A 46 5.87 -32.73 34.29
N ASP A 47 6.73 -33.75 34.32
CA ASP A 47 7.80 -33.93 33.32
C ASP A 47 7.24 -34.09 31.90
N SER A 48 6.16 -34.85 31.73
CA SER A 48 5.50 -35.02 30.43
C SER A 48 4.86 -33.71 29.95
N ALA A 49 4.21 -32.95 30.84
CA ALA A 49 3.63 -31.65 30.51
C ALA A 49 4.70 -30.62 30.10
N LEU A 50 5.84 -30.60 30.81
CA LEU A 50 6.98 -29.76 30.46
C LEU A 50 7.55 -30.13 29.09
N LYS A 51 7.72 -31.43 28.80
CA LYS A 51 8.20 -31.89 27.48
C LYS A 51 7.23 -31.57 26.36
N VAL A 52 5.92 -31.68 26.60
CA VAL A 52 4.89 -31.25 25.64
C VAL A 52 5.02 -29.77 25.34
N SER A 53 5.17 -28.92 26.35
CA SER A 53 5.31 -27.47 26.16
C SER A 53 6.61 -27.12 25.43
N ARG A 54 7.74 -27.73 25.79
CA ARG A 54 9.02 -27.48 25.10
C ARG A 54 9.05 -28.00 23.67
N ALA A 55 8.43 -29.14 23.38
CA ALA A 55 8.27 -29.64 22.02
C ALA A 55 7.39 -28.71 21.17
N MET A 56 6.32 -28.15 21.76
CA MET A 56 5.49 -27.14 21.10
C MET A 56 6.29 -25.87 20.80
N SER A 57 6.96 -25.29 21.80
CA SER A 57 7.80 -24.10 21.61
C SER A 57 8.93 -24.33 20.61
N ALA A 58 9.47 -25.55 20.52
CA ALA A 58 10.43 -25.90 19.47
C ALA A 58 9.81 -25.88 18.09
N ALA A 59 8.60 -26.42 17.93
CA ALA A 59 7.89 -26.38 16.66
C ALA A 59 7.54 -24.94 16.25
N GLU A 60 7.05 -24.10 17.17
CA GLU A 60 6.76 -22.68 16.94
C GLU A 60 8.03 -21.92 16.53
N THR A 61 9.14 -22.13 17.26
CA THR A 61 10.44 -21.53 16.93
C THR A 61 10.90 -21.96 15.54
N GLY A 62 10.74 -23.24 15.18
CA GLY A 62 11.07 -23.73 13.85
C GLY A 62 10.23 -23.09 12.75
N MET A 63 8.95 -22.78 13.02
CA MET A 63 8.09 -22.09 12.05
C MET A 63 8.57 -20.66 11.80
N VAL A 64 8.88 -19.90 12.86
CA VAL A 64 9.45 -18.55 12.75
C VAL A 64 10.80 -18.56 12.03
N PHE A 65 11.66 -19.54 12.36
CA PHE A 65 12.95 -19.72 11.69
C PHE A 65 12.77 -20.00 10.18
N ALA A 66 11.83 -20.88 9.83
CA ALA A 66 11.54 -21.22 8.45
C ALA A 66 11.01 -20.02 7.67
N ALA A 67 10.09 -19.23 8.26
CA ALA A 67 9.54 -18.01 7.68
C ALA A 67 10.67 -17.03 7.29
N ARG A 68 11.53 -16.72 8.25
CA ARG A 68 12.67 -15.81 8.04
C ARG A 68 13.62 -16.33 6.97
N ARG A 69 13.98 -17.62 7.03
CA ARG A 69 14.85 -18.23 6.01
C ARG A 69 14.24 -18.15 4.62
N MET A 70 12.95 -18.41 4.47
CA MET A 70 12.29 -18.31 3.16
C MET A 70 12.25 -16.88 2.66
N ALA A 71 11.92 -15.90 3.51
CA ALA A 71 11.92 -14.48 3.16
C ALA A 71 13.32 -14.01 2.70
N ASP A 72 14.37 -14.34 3.45
CA ASP A 72 15.75 -13.96 3.14
C ASP A 72 16.25 -14.60 1.83
N GLU A 73 15.88 -15.85 1.55
CA GLU A 73 16.40 -16.58 0.38
C GLU A 73 15.55 -16.38 -0.90
N SER A 74 14.24 -16.16 -0.77
CA SER A 74 13.34 -15.92 -1.90
C SER A 74 13.46 -14.51 -2.46
N SER A 75 13.66 -13.49 -1.61
CA SER A 75 13.84 -12.09 -2.01
C SER A 75 15.05 -11.87 -2.93
N ARG A 76 15.99 -12.82 -2.94
CA ARG A 76 17.13 -12.83 -3.86
C ARG A 76 16.72 -13.05 -5.32
N PHE A 77 15.54 -13.63 -5.58
CA PHE A 77 15.06 -13.93 -6.92
C PHE A 77 14.26 -12.75 -7.44
N ILE A 78 14.83 -12.03 -8.41
CA ILE A 78 14.21 -10.88 -9.07
C ILE A 78 13.55 -11.36 -10.36
N VAL A 79 12.23 -11.22 -10.46
CA VAL A 79 11.42 -11.70 -11.59
C VAL A 79 10.72 -10.56 -12.30
N ARG A 80 10.57 -10.68 -13.62
CA ARG A 80 9.85 -9.69 -14.44
C ARG A 80 8.36 -9.98 -14.57
N ARG A 81 7.96 -11.26 -14.52
CA ARG A 81 6.55 -11.65 -14.54
C ARG A 81 5.82 -10.97 -13.39
N GLY A 82 4.66 -10.38 -13.66
CA GLY A 82 3.87 -9.63 -12.69
C GLY A 82 3.06 -10.52 -11.76
N VAL A 83 2.60 -11.67 -12.27
CA VAL A 83 1.80 -12.64 -11.50
C VAL A 83 2.53 -13.99 -11.47
N ILE A 84 2.66 -14.55 -10.26
CA ILE A 84 3.23 -15.88 -10.04
C ILE A 84 2.08 -16.90 -10.00
N ASP A 85 1.86 -17.57 -11.14
CA ASP A 85 0.93 -18.72 -11.20
C ASP A 85 1.60 -20.02 -10.76
N ALA A 86 0.82 -21.10 -10.64
CA ALA A 86 1.30 -22.38 -10.14
C ALA A 86 2.45 -22.98 -10.99
N ASP A 87 2.37 -22.84 -12.32
CA ASP A 87 3.41 -23.37 -13.22
C ASP A 87 4.71 -22.58 -13.05
N PHE A 88 4.62 -21.25 -13.00
CA PHE A 88 5.79 -20.39 -12.77
C PHE A 88 6.39 -20.57 -11.38
N ALA A 89 5.55 -20.76 -10.36
CA ALA A 89 5.99 -21.07 -9.00
C ALA A 89 6.76 -22.39 -8.93
N GLU A 90 6.32 -23.42 -9.64
CA GLU A 90 7.04 -24.70 -9.76
C GLU A 90 8.41 -24.50 -10.42
N GLU A 91 8.46 -23.73 -11.51
CA GLU A 91 9.71 -23.42 -12.21
C GLU A 91 10.70 -22.63 -11.34
N LEU A 92 10.21 -21.63 -10.59
CA LEU A 92 11.01 -20.84 -9.63
C LEU A 92 11.51 -21.69 -8.47
N TRP A 93 10.64 -22.54 -7.93
CA TRP A 93 10.96 -23.39 -6.80
C TRP A 93 12.03 -24.42 -7.16
N LEU A 94 11.85 -25.14 -8.26
CA LEU A 94 12.74 -26.21 -8.71
C LEU A 94 13.99 -25.70 -9.45
N GLY A 95 13.92 -24.50 -10.00
CA GLY A 95 15.01 -23.89 -10.77
C GLY A 95 15.08 -24.39 -12.21
N THR A 96 13.93 -24.66 -12.82
CA THR A 96 13.82 -25.09 -14.24
C THR A 96 13.55 -23.92 -15.18
N ILE A 97 13.46 -22.70 -14.64
CA ILE A 97 13.21 -21.48 -15.39
C ILE A 97 14.36 -21.11 -16.33
N ASP A 98 14.02 -20.49 -17.47
CA ASP A 98 15.01 -19.97 -18.39
C ASP A 98 15.78 -18.78 -17.76
N ALA A 99 17.11 -18.80 -17.85
CA ALA A 99 17.99 -17.83 -17.19
C ALA A 99 17.81 -16.36 -17.64
N GLY A 100 16.97 -16.08 -18.63
CA GLY A 100 16.63 -14.73 -19.08
C GLY A 100 15.54 -14.04 -18.25
N ASP A 101 14.75 -14.82 -17.50
CA ASP A 101 13.52 -14.34 -16.86
C ASP A 101 13.69 -14.06 -15.36
N VAL A 102 14.82 -14.49 -14.77
CA VAL A 102 15.12 -14.35 -13.35
C VAL A 102 16.57 -13.92 -13.13
N THR A 103 16.76 -12.91 -12.29
CA THR A 103 18.08 -12.51 -11.79
C THR A 103 18.20 -12.91 -10.32
N VAL A 104 19.26 -13.64 -9.95
CA VAL A 104 19.46 -14.10 -8.55
C VAL A 104 20.57 -13.31 -7.89
N LEU A 105 20.24 -12.57 -6.83
CA LEU A 105 21.18 -11.79 -6.02
C LEU A 105 22.04 -12.70 -5.13
N PRO A 106 23.26 -12.25 -4.76
CA PRO A 106 24.10 -12.93 -3.78
C PRO A 106 23.37 -13.09 -2.43
N PRO A 107 23.64 -14.18 -1.68
CA PRO A 107 23.08 -14.33 -0.34
C PRO A 107 23.69 -13.33 0.65
N ASN A 108 22.91 -13.00 1.68
CA ASN A 108 23.40 -12.22 2.82
C ASN A 108 24.03 -13.14 3.89
N GLY A 109 25.19 -12.76 4.43
CA GLY A 109 25.82 -13.48 5.55
C GLY A 109 26.65 -14.73 5.19
N TYR A 110 26.55 -15.27 3.97
CA TYR A 110 27.36 -16.39 3.50
C TYR A 110 27.74 -16.26 2.02
N THR A 111 28.54 -17.19 1.48
CA THR A 111 28.99 -17.17 0.08
C THR A 111 28.69 -18.46 -0.63
N VAL A 112 28.20 -18.37 -1.87
CA VAL A 112 27.96 -19.51 -2.76
C VAL A 112 28.91 -19.47 -3.97
N GLY A 113 29.27 -20.65 -4.48
CA GLY A 113 30.19 -20.77 -5.63
C GLY A 113 29.55 -20.41 -6.98
N SER A 114 28.23 -20.49 -7.05
CA SER A 114 27.39 -20.09 -8.20
C SER A 114 25.99 -19.74 -7.69
N PRO A 115 25.23 -18.90 -8.41
CA PRO A 115 23.83 -18.68 -8.08
C PRO A 115 23.04 -20.00 -8.04
N PRO A 116 22.17 -20.21 -7.05
CA PRO A 116 21.31 -21.39 -7.00
C PRO A 116 20.32 -21.35 -8.17
N PRO A 117 20.00 -22.51 -8.78
CA PRO A 117 19.09 -22.56 -9.91
C PRO A 117 17.64 -22.24 -9.52
N GLY A 118 17.20 -22.62 -8.31
CA GLY A 118 15.86 -22.38 -7.79
C GLY A 118 15.85 -22.05 -6.30
N ILE A 119 14.67 -21.62 -5.81
CA ILE A 119 14.48 -21.19 -4.42
C ILE A 119 14.78 -22.34 -3.45
N ILE A 120 14.42 -23.58 -3.80
CA ILE A 120 14.68 -24.74 -2.93
C ILE A 120 16.18 -24.96 -2.70
N GLN A 121 17.02 -24.74 -3.72
CA GLN A 121 18.48 -24.84 -3.56
C GLN A 121 19.05 -23.64 -2.81
N ALA A 122 18.46 -22.44 -2.94
CA ALA A 122 18.84 -21.27 -2.14
C ALA A 122 18.61 -21.51 -0.64
N ILE A 123 17.44 -22.04 -0.27
CA ILE A 123 17.11 -22.41 1.11
C ILE A 123 18.06 -23.51 1.62
N ARG A 124 18.34 -24.53 0.80
CA ARG A 124 19.29 -25.59 1.13
C ARG A 124 20.68 -25.02 1.42
N ASP A 125 21.19 -24.15 0.55
CA ASP A 125 22.52 -23.55 0.69
C ASP A 125 22.60 -22.67 1.96
N GLY A 126 21.50 -21.98 2.28
CA GLY A 126 21.34 -21.28 3.54
C GLY A 126 21.45 -22.16 4.78
N HIS A 127 20.76 -23.31 4.80
CA HIS A 127 20.88 -24.29 5.89
C HIS A 127 22.27 -24.93 5.97
N LEU A 128 22.94 -25.13 4.84
CA LEU A 128 24.31 -25.65 4.80
C LEU A 128 25.35 -24.66 5.34
N ALA A 129 25.02 -23.37 5.35
CA ALA A 129 25.88 -22.31 5.87
C ALA A 129 25.75 -22.14 7.41
N ASP A 130 24.71 -22.70 8.03
CA ASP A 130 24.49 -22.61 9.47
C ASP A 130 25.30 -23.64 10.25
N ASP A 131 25.71 -23.29 11.49
CA ASP A 131 26.51 -24.15 12.39
C ASP A 131 25.68 -24.80 13.53
N HIS A 132 24.35 -24.66 13.52
CA HIS A 132 23.46 -25.03 14.64
C HIS A 132 22.74 -26.38 14.44
N ASP A 133 23.07 -27.10 13.38
CA ASP A 133 22.48 -28.40 13.07
C ASP A 133 23.05 -29.51 13.97
N ILE A 134 22.24 -30.56 14.17
CA ILE A 134 22.63 -31.74 14.93
C ILE A 134 22.25 -33.02 14.19
N ILE A 135 22.98 -34.10 14.48
CA ILE A 135 22.64 -35.45 13.99
C ILE A 135 21.95 -36.19 15.13
N VAL A 136 20.65 -36.45 14.99
CA VAL A 136 19.85 -37.20 15.98
C VAL A 136 19.76 -38.67 15.57
N GLU A 137 19.52 -38.92 14.28
CA GLU A 137 19.43 -40.24 13.68
C GLU A 137 20.50 -40.43 12.60
N PRO A 138 20.92 -41.67 12.29
CA PRO A 138 21.98 -41.91 11.30
C PRO A 138 21.72 -41.31 9.92
N GLY A 139 20.46 -41.17 9.51
CA GLY A 139 20.07 -40.58 8.22
C GLY A 139 20.19 -39.06 8.16
N ASP A 140 20.27 -38.36 9.31
CA ASP A 140 20.40 -36.89 9.32
C ASP A 140 21.75 -36.43 8.74
N ALA A 141 22.76 -37.31 8.73
CA ALA A 141 24.08 -37.00 8.18
C ALA A 141 24.02 -36.65 6.67
N ASP A 142 23.03 -37.18 5.94
CA ASP A 142 22.86 -36.97 4.50
C ASP A 142 21.97 -35.74 4.17
N LEU A 143 21.35 -35.12 5.18
CA LEU A 143 20.57 -33.89 5.04
C LEU A 143 21.47 -32.64 5.08
N PRO A 144 21.03 -31.45 4.61
CA PRO A 144 19.79 -31.20 3.90
C PRO A 144 19.75 -31.87 2.51
N GLU A 145 18.61 -32.46 2.15
CA GLU A 145 18.40 -33.18 0.88
C GLU A 145 17.21 -32.58 0.12
N VAL A 146 17.41 -32.32 -1.18
CA VAL A 146 16.37 -31.88 -2.12
C VAL A 146 15.87 -33.08 -2.91
N ASP A 147 14.59 -33.34 -2.83
CA ASP A 147 13.86 -34.29 -3.66
C ASP A 147 13.21 -33.54 -4.83
N GLU A 148 13.94 -33.41 -5.94
CA GLU A 148 13.50 -32.68 -7.14
C GLU A 148 12.25 -33.29 -7.77
N THR A 149 11.95 -34.57 -7.52
CA THR A 149 10.75 -35.22 -8.11
C THR A 149 9.47 -34.76 -7.43
N PHE A 150 9.55 -34.40 -6.15
CA PHE A 150 8.39 -33.98 -5.35
C PHE A 150 8.50 -32.52 -4.88
N GLY A 151 9.56 -31.80 -5.25
CA GLY A 151 9.81 -30.42 -4.81
C GLY A 151 9.94 -30.29 -3.29
N VAL A 152 10.55 -31.28 -2.63
CA VAL A 152 10.65 -31.33 -1.16
C VAL A 152 12.08 -31.10 -0.70
N LEU A 153 12.27 -30.19 0.26
CA LEU A 153 13.53 -30.05 1.00
C LEU A 153 13.35 -30.59 2.42
N ARG A 154 14.21 -31.54 2.79
CA ARG A 154 14.32 -32.05 4.17
C ARG A 154 15.60 -31.51 4.80
N VAL A 155 15.49 -30.96 6.00
CA VAL A 155 16.62 -30.31 6.69
C VAL A 155 17.04 -31.11 7.93
N ARG A 156 18.31 -30.98 8.31
CA ARG A 156 18.81 -31.52 9.58
C ARG A 156 18.05 -30.93 10.78
N PRO A 157 17.93 -31.68 11.89
CA PRO A 157 17.40 -31.13 13.13
C PRO A 157 18.28 -29.98 13.66
N ILE A 158 17.65 -28.93 14.20
CA ILE A 158 18.33 -27.76 14.79
C ILE A 158 18.01 -27.69 16.28
N ALA A 159 19.03 -27.67 17.13
CA ALA A 159 18.87 -27.65 18.58
C ALA A 159 18.60 -26.23 19.09
N LEU A 160 17.62 -26.07 20.00
CA LEU A 160 17.34 -24.77 20.61
C LEU A 160 18.38 -24.34 21.65
N ASN A 161 19.12 -25.28 22.22
CA ASN A 161 20.08 -25.05 23.29
C ASN A 161 21.24 -26.05 23.21
N GLU A 162 22.35 -25.73 23.87
CA GLU A 162 23.47 -26.65 24.03
C GLU A 162 23.14 -27.79 25.01
N GLY A 163 23.25 -29.04 24.57
CA GLY A 163 23.20 -30.21 25.46
C GLY A 163 22.66 -31.49 24.81
N PRO A 164 22.97 -32.67 25.38
CA PRO A 164 22.65 -33.97 24.76
C PRO A 164 21.15 -34.33 24.73
N ASN A 165 20.29 -33.54 25.39
CA ASN A 165 18.83 -33.73 25.43
C ASN A 165 18.12 -32.38 25.20
N ALA A 166 18.74 -31.47 24.45
CA ALA A 166 18.09 -30.22 24.12
C ALA A 166 16.87 -30.47 23.23
N PRO A 167 15.76 -29.74 23.44
CA PRO A 167 14.69 -29.75 22.47
C PRO A 167 15.22 -29.23 21.12
N TYR A 168 14.73 -29.81 20.05
CA TYR A 168 15.12 -29.45 18.69
C TYR A 168 13.88 -29.36 17.80
N PHE A 169 14.02 -28.74 16.65
CA PHE A 169 13.01 -28.79 15.59
C PHE A 169 13.62 -29.33 14.30
N ARG A 170 12.78 -29.95 13.47
CA ARG A 170 13.14 -30.40 12.12
C ARG A 170 12.19 -29.74 11.13
N LEU A 171 12.75 -29.23 10.03
CA LEU A 171 12.00 -28.55 8.99
C LEU A 171 11.89 -29.40 7.72
N ARG A 172 10.71 -29.33 7.11
CA ARG A 172 10.44 -29.82 5.76
C ARG A 172 9.71 -28.71 4.99
N TYR A 173 10.16 -28.45 3.78
CA TYR A 173 9.52 -27.53 2.83
C TYR A 173 9.02 -28.36 1.65
N GLU A 174 7.77 -28.16 1.23
CA GLU A 174 7.12 -28.95 0.18
C GLU A 174 6.28 -28.05 -0.73
N LEU A 175 6.58 -28.04 -2.02
CA LEU A 175 5.74 -27.35 -2.99
C LEU A 175 4.35 -28.00 -3.05
N LEU A 176 3.30 -27.19 -3.02
CA LEU A 176 1.92 -27.65 -3.18
C LEU A 176 1.60 -27.85 -4.66
N ALA A 177 0.97 -28.97 -4.99
CA ALA A 177 0.61 -29.28 -6.37
C ALA A 177 -0.49 -28.35 -6.87
N SER A 178 -0.25 -27.71 -8.03
CA SER A 178 -1.21 -26.79 -8.69
C SER A 178 -1.53 -25.53 -7.89
N GLU A 179 -0.69 -25.16 -6.93
CA GLU A 179 -0.82 -23.91 -6.16
C GLU A 179 0.55 -23.20 -6.11
N PRO A 180 0.61 -21.86 -6.22
CA PRO A 180 1.85 -21.12 -6.07
C PRO A 180 2.23 -20.99 -4.59
N ALA A 181 2.39 -22.11 -3.89
CA ALA A 181 2.60 -22.13 -2.44
C ALA A 181 3.48 -23.29 -1.97
N VAL A 182 4.17 -23.08 -0.86
CA VAL A 182 5.05 -24.04 -0.19
C VAL A 182 4.53 -24.31 1.20
N ARG A 183 4.31 -25.58 1.52
CA ARG A 183 4.01 -26.03 2.87
C ARG A 183 5.29 -26.19 3.68
N VAL A 184 5.36 -25.49 4.81
CA VAL A 184 6.37 -25.72 5.83
C VAL A 184 5.81 -26.63 6.90
N THR A 185 6.56 -27.68 7.24
CA THR A 185 6.31 -28.53 8.40
C THR A 185 7.44 -28.37 9.39
N SER A 186 7.11 -27.97 10.63
CA SER A 186 8.03 -27.86 11.75
C SER A 186 7.72 -28.93 12.79
N GLU A 187 8.61 -29.91 12.93
CA GLU A 187 8.51 -30.99 13.92
C GLU A 187 9.38 -30.66 15.14
N GLY A 188 8.77 -30.17 16.22
CA GLY A 188 9.43 -29.93 17.50
C GLY A 188 9.48 -31.18 18.37
N VAL A 189 10.66 -31.53 18.90
CA VAL A 189 10.90 -32.77 19.64
C VAL A 189 11.58 -32.51 20.97
N ASP A 190 11.08 -33.15 22.03
CA ASP A 190 11.71 -33.22 23.35
C ASP A 190 11.58 -34.64 23.94
N GLY A 191 12.69 -35.38 23.91
CA GLY A 191 12.73 -36.78 24.30
C GLY A 191 11.92 -37.66 23.34
N ASN A 192 10.79 -38.19 23.81
CA ASN A 192 9.91 -39.06 23.02
C ASN A 192 8.60 -38.36 22.61
N ILE A 193 8.51 -37.05 22.85
CA ILE A 193 7.33 -36.25 22.52
C ILE A 193 7.66 -35.41 21.30
N THR A 194 6.77 -35.48 20.30
CA THR A 194 6.84 -34.70 19.07
C THR A 194 5.57 -33.86 18.95
N ARG A 195 5.74 -32.61 18.53
CA ARG A 195 4.68 -31.69 18.10
C ARG A 195 4.98 -31.27 16.67
N VAL A 196 3.93 -31.17 15.86
CA VAL A 196 4.05 -30.85 14.45
C VAL A 196 3.18 -29.65 14.18
N LEU A 197 3.77 -28.62 13.59
CA LEU A 197 3.08 -27.46 13.06
C LEU A 197 3.23 -27.44 11.55
N GLN A 198 2.17 -27.08 10.86
CA GLN A 198 2.18 -26.86 9.42
C GLN A 198 1.58 -25.51 9.11
N MET A 199 2.18 -24.81 8.14
CA MET A 199 1.66 -23.59 7.57
C MET A 199 2.14 -23.47 6.13
N ASP A 200 1.26 -22.97 5.27
CA ASP A 200 1.54 -22.72 3.87
C ASP A 200 2.03 -21.29 3.68
N TYR A 201 2.93 -21.11 2.72
CA TYR A 201 3.49 -19.83 2.34
C TYR A 201 3.29 -19.63 0.85
N ARG A 202 2.65 -18.54 0.47
CA ARG A 202 2.42 -18.19 -0.94
C ARG A 202 3.72 -17.63 -1.54
N ILE A 203 4.07 -18.13 -2.72
CA ILE A 203 5.12 -17.56 -3.56
C ILE A 203 4.46 -16.45 -4.36
N ASP A 204 4.81 -15.21 -4.08
CA ASP A 204 4.16 -14.06 -4.71
C ASP A 204 5.16 -12.96 -5.11
N LYS A 205 4.66 -11.96 -5.82
CA LYS A 205 5.39 -10.73 -6.16
C LYS A 205 4.45 -9.55 -5.93
N LYS A 206 4.83 -8.67 -5.01
CA LYS A 206 4.06 -7.48 -4.67
C LYS A 206 4.94 -6.25 -4.64
N ILE A 207 4.36 -5.12 -5.04
CA ILE A 207 4.96 -3.80 -4.82
C ILE A 207 4.24 -3.24 -3.60
N GLU A 208 4.93 -3.23 -2.46
CA GLU A 208 4.36 -2.93 -1.14
C GLU A 208 4.10 -1.44 -0.89
N TYR A 209 3.76 -0.69 -1.94
CA TYR A 209 3.59 0.76 -1.86
C TYR A 209 2.23 1.18 -2.42
N ALA A 210 1.56 2.09 -1.73
CA ALA A 210 0.44 2.86 -2.26
C ALA A 210 0.92 3.84 -3.34
N ILE A 211 2.10 4.45 -3.15
CA ILE A 211 2.76 5.32 -4.13
C ILE A 211 4.24 4.95 -4.19
N LEU A 212 4.74 4.72 -5.40
CA LEU A 212 6.16 4.63 -5.69
C LEU A 212 6.52 5.65 -6.77
N SER A 213 7.33 6.64 -6.40
CA SER A 213 7.68 7.74 -7.30
C SER A 213 9.17 8.02 -7.42
N THR A 214 9.57 8.43 -8.63
CA THR A 214 10.89 8.98 -8.96
C THR A 214 10.92 10.50 -8.95
N ASN A 215 9.75 11.13 -8.97
CA ASN A 215 9.57 12.57 -8.78
C ASN A 215 9.14 12.86 -7.34
N ARG A 216 9.00 14.14 -7.00
CA ARG A 216 8.56 14.57 -5.66
C ARG A 216 7.13 14.12 -5.41
N ILE A 217 6.84 13.71 -4.18
CA ILE A 217 5.48 13.42 -3.73
C ILE A 217 4.97 14.60 -2.90
N MET A 218 3.74 15.02 -3.15
CA MET A 218 3.09 16.08 -2.39
C MET A 218 1.73 15.58 -1.91
N ILE A 219 1.53 15.49 -0.59
CA ILE A 219 0.29 15.06 0.07
C ILE A 219 -0.33 16.25 0.82
N GLY A 220 -1.42 16.79 0.29
CA GLY A 220 -2.07 17.99 0.78
C GLY A 220 -3.10 17.72 1.87
N LYS A 221 -3.89 18.75 2.18
CA LYS A 221 -5.05 18.66 3.09
C LYS A 221 -6.19 17.84 2.48
N ASN A 222 -6.97 17.19 3.34
CA ASN A 222 -8.07 16.26 3.09
C ASN A 222 -7.64 15.04 2.26
N VAL A 223 -6.51 14.45 2.66
CA VAL A 223 -5.97 13.22 2.05
C VAL A 223 -5.65 12.20 3.13
N MET A 224 -6.22 11.00 3.03
CA MET A 224 -5.83 9.87 3.86
C MET A 224 -5.16 8.79 3.01
N VAL A 225 -3.98 8.35 3.45
CA VAL A 225 -3.24 7.26 2.81
C VAL A 225 -3.22 6.03 3.72
N GLU A 226 -3.67 4.90 3.19
CA GLU A 226 -3.53 3.58 3.80
C GLU A 226 -2.58 2.75 2.94
N GLY A 227 -1.37 2.52 3.43
CA GLY A 227 -0.31 1.78 2.76
C GLY A 227 1.01 2.56 2.75
N PRO A 228 2.15 1.87 2.49
CA PRO A 228 3.45 2.53 2.49
C PRO A 228 3.65 3.50 1.31
N LEU A 229 4.49 4.51 1.51
CA LEU A 229 4.90 5.48 0.49
C LEU A 229 6.39 5.36 0.20
N GLY A 230 6.75 5.32 -1.08
CA GLY A 230 8.14 5.17 -1.53
C GLY A 230 8.57 6.33 -2.45
N SER A 231 9.62 7.06 -2.06
CA SER A 231 10.19 8.13 -2.89
C SER A 231 11.67 7.90 -3.19
N ARG A 232 12.00 7.91 -4.48
CA ARG A 232 13.38 7.87 -4.99
C ARG A 232 13.93 9.25 -5.33
N TYR A 233 13.19 10.31 -5.07
CA TYR A 233 13.65 11.66 -5.36
C TYR A 233 14.84 12.03 -4.44
N GLY A 234 15.84 12.69 -5.01
CA GLY A 234 16.97 13.23 -4.28
C GLY A 234 18.24 12.37 -4.33
N VAL A 235 18.23 11.25 -5.04
CA VAL A 235 19.41 10.39 -5.22
C VAL A 235 20.26 10.82 -6.41
N VAL A 236 19.72 11.59 -7.35
CA VAL A 236 20.47 12.12 -8.49
C VAL A 236 21.07 13.48 -8.13
N ALA A 237 22.31 13.69 -8.53
CA ALA A 237 23.02 14.95 -8.28
C ALA A 237 22.24 16.14 -8.86
N GLY A 238 21.88 17.09 -8.00
CA GLY A 238 21.11 18.28 -8.36
C GLY A 238 19.62 18.19 -7.99
N GLU A 239 19.06 17.01 -7.71
CA GLU A 239 17.64 16.90 -7.29
C GLU A 239 17.42 17.52 -5.90
N LEU A 240 18.28 17.25 -4.92
CA LEU A 240 18.21 17.92 -3.62
C LEU A 240 18.89 19.28 -3.70
N SER A 241 18.09 20.33 -3.65
CA SER A 241 18.55 21.69 -3.40
C SER A 241 17.38 22.54 -2.94
N THR A 242 17.68 23.71 -2.36
CA THR A 242 16.65 24.71 -2.00
C THR A 242 15.79 25.18 -3.17
N ALA A 243 16.23 24.98 -4.42
CA ALA A 243 15.48 25.35 -5.61
C ALA A 243 14.65 24.20 -6.21
N ASN A 244 14.97 22.95 -5.83
CA ASN A 244 14.39 21.75 -6.41
C ASN A 244 13.53 20.97 -5.39
N GLY A 245 13.38 21.50 -4.18
CA GLY A 245 12.44 21.04 -3.17
C GLY A 245 12.75 19.67 -2.54
N ASP A 246 11.82 19.22 -1.71
CA ASP A 246 11.95 18.01 -0.89
C ASP A 246 11.41 16.74 -1.57
N PRO A 247 11.91 15.54 -1.22
CA PRO A 247 11.39 14.26 -1.70
C PRO A 247 9.92 14.00 -1.40
N LEU A 248 9.45 14.45 -0.24
CA LEU A 248 8.05 14.41 0.19
C LEU A 248 7.72 15.74 0.88
N VAL A 249 6.57 16.29 0.54
CA VAL A 249 5.91 17.35 1.29
C VAL A 249 4.54 16.83 1.72
N MET A 250 4.25 16.85 3.01
CA MET A 250 2.97 16.44 3.58
C MET A 250 2.47 17.54 4.51
N ARG A 251 1.19 17.89 4.39
CA ARG A 251 0.54 18.95 5.20
C ARG A 251 -0.49 18.36 6.14
N SER A 252 -0.57 18.92 7.34
CA SER A 252 -1.61 18.56 8.31
C SER A 252 -3.01 18.86 7.77
N ASP A 253 -3.96 18.00 8.12
CA ASP A 253 -5.37 18.21 7.79
C ASP A 253 -6.05 19.27 8.66
N PHE A 254 -5.44 19.74 9.75
CA PHE A 254 -6.12 20.61 10.72
C PHE A 254 -5.78 22.10 10.59
N TYR A 255 -4.91 22.47 9.66
CA TYR A 255 -4.73 23.86 9.26
C TYR A 255 -5.98 24.41 8.54
N PHE A 256 -6.08 25.74 8.53
CA PHE A 256 -7.19 26.51 7.92
C PHE A 256 -8.58 26.34 8.56
N LEU A 257 -8.71 25.58 9.66
CA LEU A 257 -9.95 25.47 10.43
C LEU A 257 -10.18 26.68 11.34
N ASP A 258 -9.18 27.01 12.17
CA ASP A 258 -9.17 28.22 13.01
C ASP A 258 -7.73 28.76 13.19
N PRO A 259 -7.51 30.09 13.17
CA PRO A 259 -6.17 30.66 13.40
C PRO A 259 -5.55 30.35 14.77
N ALA A 260 -6.35 30.17 15.82
CA ALA A 260 -5.87 29.81 17.16
C ALA A 260 -5.43 28.34 17.21
N LEU A 261 -6.18 27.45 16.56
CA LEU A 261 -5.76 26.06 16.36
C LEU A 261 -4.46 25.99 15.56
N SER A 262 -4.36 26.76 14.47
CA SER A 262 -3.14 26.84 13.65
C SER A 262 -1.90 27.21 14.49
N GLY A 263 -2.03 28.15 15.44
CA GLY A 263 -0.92 28.48 16.36
C GLY A 263 -0.56 27.37 17.35
N LYS A 264 -1.51 26.51 17.75
CA LYS A 264 -1.23 25.29 18.53
C LYS A 264 -0.47 24.27 17.67
N LEU A 265 -0.91 24.06 16.43
CA LEU A 265 -0.26 23.17 15.46
C LEU A 265 1.19 23.60 15.18
N ASP A 266 1.45 24.89 14.96
CA ASP A 266 2.82 25.41 14.79
C ASP A 266 3.72 25.06 15.98
N THR A 267 3.16 25.11 17.20
CA THR A 267 3.87 24.74 18.42
C THR A 267 4.16 23.23 18.45
N LEU A 268 3.15 22.40 18.16
CA LEU A 268 3.29 20.95 18.09
C LEU A 268 4.36 20.54 17.08
N TYR A 269 4.28 21.01 15.83
CA TYR A 269 5.22 20.64 14.77
C TYR A 269 6.65 21.09 15.06
N GLN A 270 6.82 22.23 15.74
CA GLN A 270 8.13 22.61 16.26
C GLN A 270 8.64 21.59 17.30
N GLN A 271 7.78 21.11 18.20
CA GLN A 271 8.19 20.10 19.20
C GLN A 271 8.46 18.73 18.57
N ILE A 272 7.68 18.31 17.56
CA ILE A 272 7.93 17.09 16.79
C ILE A 272 9.30 17.17 16.13
N ALA A 273 9.59 18.25 15.41
CA ALA A 273 10.89 18.41 14.72
C ALA A 273 12.10 18.36 15.68
N ASP A 274 11.93 18.85 16.92
CA ASP A 274 12.99 18.88 17.93
C ASP A 274 13.11 17.57 18.74
N HIS A 275 12.02 16.81 18.92
CA HIS A 275 11.92 15.77 19.94
C HIS A 275 11.45 14.38 19.48
N ASP A 276 10.75 14.26 18.34
CA ASP A 276 10.35 12.97 17.79
C ASP A 276 11.58 12.19 17.28
N VAL A 277 11.75 10.96 17.78
CA VAL A 277 12.95 10.15 17.58
C VAL A 277 12.79 9.13 16.47
N ASP A 278 11.63 8.50 16.36
CA ASP A 278 11.32 7.50 15.33
C ASP A 278 10.72 8.11 14.07
N GLY A 279 10.26 9.36 14.12
CA GLY A 279 9.79 10.08 12.93
C GLY A 279 8.34 9.76 12.58
N ASP A 280 7.54 9.30 13.55
CA ASP A 280 6.14 8.97 13.33
C ASP A 280 5.21 10.20 13.36
N GLY A 281 5.76 11.39 13.56
CA GLY A 281 5.00 12.64 13.57
C GLY A 281 4.20 12.84 14.85
N ARG A 282 4.54 12.11 15.93
CA ARG A 282 3.81 12.10 17.20
C ARG A 282 4.78 12.14 18.38
N LEU A 283 4.30 12.56 19.55
CA LEU A 283 5.12 12.61 20.77
C LEU A 283 4.56 11.72 21.86
N ARG A 284 5.35 10.76 22.35
CA ARG A 284 4.93 9.87 23.45
C ARG A 284 5.16 10.52 24.82
N PRO A 285 4.11 10.74 25.64
CA PRO A 285 4.28 11.32 26.98
C PRO A 285 5.15 10.49 27.93
N ALA A 286 5.21 9.17 27.74
CA ALA A 286 6.02 8.27 28.57
C ALA A 286 7.45 8.06 28.06
N HIS A 287 7.80 8.54 26.86
CA HIS A 287 9.11 8.30 26.26
C HIS A 287 10.17 9.25 26.84
N PRO A 288 11.37 8.77 27.24
CA PRO A 288 12.36 9.56 27.95
C PRO A 288 12.93 10.75 27.17
N THR A 289 12.84 10.74 25.84
CA THR A 289 13.29 11.84 24.97
C THR A 289 12.13 12.72 24.53
N GLU A 290 11.05 12.13 23.99
CA GLU A 290 9.91 12.90 23.45
C GLU A 290 9.12 13.66 24.51
N SER A 291 9.00 13.09 25.72
CA SER A 291 8.29 13.77 26.83
C SER A 291 8.88 15.14 27.20
N ALA A 292 10.12 15.43 26.78
CA ALA A 292 10.72 16.75 26.94
C ALA A 292 10.01 17.82 26.07
N GLY A 293 9.53 17.45 24.88
CA GLY A 293 8.81 18.34 23.97
C GLY A 293 7.42 18.74 24.48
N LEU A 294 6.84 17.97 25.40
CA LEU A 294 5.59 18.31 26.08
C LEU A 294 5.82 19.25 27.28
N GLY A 295 7.07 19.37 27.73
CA GLY A 295 7.44 20.11 28.93
C GLY A 295 7.28 21.63 28.79
N GLY A 296 6.21 22.19 29.35
CA GLY A 296 5.96 23.63 29.34
C GLY A 296 4.90 24.08 28.32
N PHE A 297 4.30 23.13 27.61
CA PHE A 297 3.21 23.35 26.68
C PHE A 297 1.95 22.64 27.22
N PRO A 298 1.10 23.35 27.99
CA PRO A 298 -0.06 22.74 28.65
C PRO A 298 -1.15 22.27 27.69
N ASP A 299 -1.11 22.73 26.44
CA ASP A 299 -2.09 22.39 25.40
C ASP A 299 -1.68 21.14 24.59
N LEU A 300 -0.46 20.62 24.81
CA LEU A 300 0.01 19.38 24.16
C LEU A 300 -0.27 18.19 25.09
N VAL A 301 -1.48 17.64 24.96
CA VAL A 301 -2.01 16.57 25.81
C VAL A 301 -2.64 15.51 24.93
N ASP A 302 -2.42 14.24 25.29
CA ASP A 302 -3.09 13.06 24.75
C ASP A 302 -4.58 13.14 25.14
N TYR A 303 -5.41 13.55 24.18
CA TYR A 303 -6.84 13.84 24.35
C TYR A 303 -7.70 12.65 23.94
N ASP A 304 -7.31 11.92 22.90
CA ASP A 304 -8.05 10.75 22.40
C ASP A 304 -7.70 9.44 23.17
N GLY A 305 -6.60 9.44 23.94
CA GLY A 305 -6.18 8.34 24.80
C GLY A 305 -5.37 7.25 24.09
N ASP A 306 -4.78 7.53 22.93
CA ASP A 306 -4.00 6.58 22.14
C ASP A 306 -2.53 6.39 22.61
N GLU A 307 -2.14 7.09 23.68
CA GLU A 307 -0.80 7.17 24.28
C GLU A 307 0.20 8.07 23.52
N TYR A 308 -0.25 8.81 22.51
CA TYR A 308 0.52 9.78 21.75
C TYR A 308 -0.05 11.19 21.91
N VAL A 309 0.72 12.18 21.46
CA VAL A 309 0.26 13.57 21.31
C VAL A 309 0.53 13.97 19.88
N ASP A 310 -0.52 14.27 19.12
CA ASP A 310 -0.45 14.64 17.72
C ASP A 310 -1.47 15.73 17.32
N ASP A 311 -1.61 15.98 16.02
CA ASP A 311 -2.46 17.07 15.54
C ASP A 311 -3.97 16.77 15.69
N PHE A 312 -4.35 15.49 15.80
CA PHE A 312 -5.71 15.05 16.06
C PHE A 312 -6.13 15.37 17.49
N ASP A 313 -5.25 15.17 18.47
CA ASP A 313 -5.51 15.58 19.87
C ASP A 313 -5.82 17.07 19.98
N LEU A 314 -5.04 17.89 19.27
CA LEU A 314 -5.19 19.34 19.27
C LEU A 314 -6.50 19.76 18.60
N PHE A 315 -6.92 19.06 17.55
CA PHE A 315 -8.21 19.24 16.91
C PHE A 315 -9.37 18.88 17.86
N MET A 316 -9.30 17.71 18.48
CA MET A 316 -10.31 17.22 19.41
C MET A 316 -10.47 18.13 20.63
N ASP A 317 -9.37 18.49 21.32
CA ASP A 317 -9.38 19.44 22.45
C ASP A 317 -9.92 20.82 22.07
N PHE A 318 -9.71 21.25 20.83
CA PHE A 318 -10.12 22.57 20.38
C PHE A 318 -11.62 22.68 20.11
N PHE A 319 -12.24 21.65 19.53
CA PHE A 319 -13.65 21.68 19.15
C PHE A 319 -14.58 21.00 20.17
N ASP A 320 -14.10 20.11 21.03
CA ASP A 320 -14.89 19.50 22.10
C ASP A 320 -15.20 20.51 23.23
N ASP A 321 -16.20 21.36 22.97
CA ASP A 321 -16.66 22.44 23.84
C ASP A 321 -17.22 21.91 25.18
N ASN A 322 -17.66 20.66 25.20
CA ASN A 322 -18.42 20.09 26.31
C ASN A 322 -17.61 19.06 27.14
N SER A 323 -16.41 18.71 26.66
CA SER A 323 -15.44 17.80 27.26
C SER A 323 -15.99 16.37 27.41
N ASP A 324 -16.71 15.87 26.42
CA ASP A 324 -17.20 14.49 26.35
C ASP A 324 -16.39 13.59 25.41
N PHE A 325 -15.26 14.10 24.89
CA PHE A 325 -14.32 13.44 23.99
C PHE A 325 -14.90 13.16 22.60
N MET A 326 -15.91 13.93 22.21
CA MET A 326 -16.55 13.84 20.91
C MET A 326 -16.50 15.22 20.23
N VAL A 327 -16.33 15.22 18.90
CA VAL A 327 -16.56 16.41 18.08
C VAL A 327 -17.67 16.08 17.09
N VAL A 328 -18.86 16.62 17.34
CA VAL A 328 -20.03 16.35 16.51
C VAL A 328 -19.99 17.22 15.25
N TYR A 329 -20.05 16.60 14.07
CA TYR A 329 -20.09 17.33 12.79
C TYR A 329 -21.42 17.16 12.03
N ASP A 330 -22.21 16.14 12.35
CA ASP A 330 -23.53 15.88 11.76
C ASP A 330 -24.49 15.34 12.84
N ASP A 331 -25.32 16.23 13.40
CA ASP A 331 -26.24 15.88 14.49
C ASP A 331 -27.31 14.87 14.09
N ALA A 332 -27.73 14.91 12.83
CA ALA A 332 -28.73 14.01 12.27
C ALA A 332 -28.16 12.60 12.11
N ARG A 333 -26.90 12.48 11.70
CA ARG A 333 -26.17 11.21 11.61
C ARG A 333 -25.87 10.64 12.99
N ALA A 334 -25.42 11.45 13.96
CA ALA A 334 -25.26 11.05 15.37
C ALA A 334 -26.57 10.51 15.97
N LEU A 335 -27.69 11.17 15.69
CA LEU A 335 -29.01 10.68 16.10
C LEU A 335 -29.38 9.35 15.43
N ALA A 336 -29.05 9.18 14.15
CA ALA A 336 -29.32 7.96 13.39
C ALA A 336 -28.46 6.77 13.85
N ALA A 337 -27.20 7.02 14.25
CA ALA A 337 -26.29 6.05 14.84
C ALA A 337 -26.69 5.64 16.28
N GLY A 338 -27.57 6.42 16.92
CA GLY A 338 -28.10 6.11 18.24
C GLY A 338 -27.35 6.77 19.40
N LEU A 339 -26.48 7.74 19.11
CA LEU A 339 -25.74 8.55 20.10
C LEU A 339 -26.64 9.58 20.79
N GLY A 340 -27.77 9.91 20.18
CA GLY A 340 -28.79 10.79 20.73
C GLY A 340 -28.83 12.15 20.02
N SER A 341 -29.42 13.15 20.68
CA SER A 341 -29.44 14.51 20.16
C SER A 341 -28.24 15.23 20.75
N LEU A 342 -27.17 15.28 19.96
CA LEU A 342 -25.96 16.05 20.27
C LEU A 342 -26.01 17.39 19.53
N ALA A 343 -25.20 18.36 19.96
CA ALA A 343 -25.09 19.64 19.28
C ALA A 343 -23.81 19.63 18.43
N GLU A 344 -23.88 20.16 17.20
CA GLU A 344 -22.70 20.29 16.34
C GLU A 344 -21.66 21.22 16.98
N GLU A 345 -20.40 20.78 16.92
CA GLU A 345 -19.22 21.41 17.50
C GLU A 345 -18.22 21.84 16.44
N LEU A 346 -18.17 21.16 15.29
CA LEU A 346 -17.32 21.53 14.16
C LEU A 346 -17.92 22.68 13.35
N VAL A 347 -18.00 23.85 13.98
CA VAL A 347 -18.59 25.07 13.43
C VAL A 347 -17.68 26.28 13.66
N ASP A 348 -17.85 27.30 12.83
CA ASP A 348 -17.12 28.55 12.96
C ASP A 348 -17.72 29.44 14.08
N GLY A 349 -17.11 30.62 14.32
CA GLY A 349 -17.61 31.56 15.32
C GLY A 349 -19.00 32.14 15.04
N ALA A 350 -19.57 31.93 13.83
CA ALA A 350 -20.94 32.27 13.46
C ALA A 350 -21.91 31.08 13.59
N GLY A 351 -21.40 29.87 13.82
CA GLY A 351 -22.15 28.63 13.88
C GLY A 351 -22.37 27.96 12.52
N ASP A 352 -21.62 28.35 11.49
CA ASP A 352 -21.66 27.71 10.18
C ASP A 352 -20.69 26.50 10.17
N PRO A 353 -21.05 25.34 9.59
CA PRO A 353 -20.19 24.15 9.57
C PRO A 353 -18.82 24.39 8.94
N LEU A 354 -17.76 23.91 9.60
CA LEU A 354 -16.39 23.95 9.10
C LEU A 354 -16.03 22.60 8.47
N ASP A 355 -15.41 22.65 7.29
CA ASP A 355 -14.75 21.51 6.61
C ASP A 355 -15.41 20.14 6.83
N THR A 356 -16.70 20.02 6.54
CA THR A 356 -17.43 18.76 6.72
C THR A 356 -16.92 17.65 5.80
N GLN A 357 -16.12 18.00 4.79
CA GLN A 357 -15.38 17.07 3.94
C GLN A 357 -14.32 16.33 4.74
N LEU A 358 -13.50 17.05 5.51
CA LEU A 358 -12.53 16.42 6.40
C LEU A 358 -13.22 15.52 7.42
N ALA A 359 -14.30 15.99 8.04
CA ALA A 359 -15.03 15.23 9.04
C ALA A 359 -15.54 13.88 8.50
N ARG A 360 -16.15 13.89 7.31
CA ARG A 360 -16.54 12.64 6.61
C ARG A 360 -15.34 11.79 6.22
N LEU A 361 -14.26 12.40 5.75
CA LEU A 361 -13.05 11.67 5.39
C LEU A 361 -12.49 10.87 6.58
N ILE A 362 -12.59 11.41 7.80
CA ILE A 362 -12.19 10.76 9.05
C ILE A 362 -13.23 9.70 9.49
N ASP A 363 -14.49 10.09 9.65
CA ASP A 363 -15.57 9.23 10.17
C ASP A 363 -15.86 8.01 9.27
N GLU A 364 -15.79 8.23 7.96
CA GLU A 364 -16.01 7.15 7.00
C GLU A 364 -14.75 6.29 6.80
N ALA A 365 -13.64 6.60 7.49
CA ALA A 365 -12.37 5.90 7.31
C ALA A 365 -12.52 4.47 7.81
N ARG A 366 -11.91 3.52 7.08
CA ARG A 366 -11.96 2.08 7.41
C ARG A 366 -13.39 1.57 7.70
N PRO A 367 -14.21 1.35 6.66
CA PRO A 367 -15.60 0.94 6.83
C PRO A 367 -15.86 -0.34 7.62
N ASP A 368 -14.91 -1.29 7.60
CA ASP A 368 -14.96 -2.55 8.35
C ASP A 368 -14.11 -2.42 9.62
N ARG A 369 -14.72 -1.93 10.70
CA ARG A 369 -14.04 -1.57 11.95
C ARG A 369 -13.80 -2.80 12.83
N ASP A 370 -14.63 -3.84 12.73
CA ASP A 370 -14.45 -5.09 13.47
C ASP A 370 -13.67 -6.17 12.71
N GLY A 371 -13.38 -5.94 11.42
CA GLY A 371 -12.51 -6.76 10.59
C GLY A 371 -13.13 -8.09 10.18
N ASP A 372 -14.47 -8.17 10.16
CA ASP A 372 -15.20 -9.39 9.80
C ASP A 372 -15.49 -9.51 8.29
N GLY A 373 -15.13 -8.48 7.51
CA GLY A 373 -15.31 -8.38 6.07
C GLY A 373 -16.68 -7.84 5.64
N LEU A 374 -17.52 -7.40 6.58
CA LEU A 374 -18.86 -6.87 6.31
C LEU A 374 -19.08 -5.53 7.00
N ILE A 375 -19.56 -4.55 6.24
CA ILE A 375 -19.97 -3.26 6.80
C ILE A 375 -21.39 -3.40 7.36
N THR A 376 -21.52 -3.31 8.68
CA THR A 376 -22.76 -3.53 9.43
C THR A 376 -23.02 -2.44 10.46
N ALA A 377 -24.13 -2.57 11.21
CA ALA A 377 -24.39 -1.70 12.36
C ALA A 377 -23.44 -1.95 13.54
N SER A 378 -22.65 -3.03 13.51
CA SER A 378 -21.54 -3.27 14.45
C SER A 378 -20.48 -2.18 14.26
N ASP A 379 -20.10 -1.93 13.01
CA ASP A 379 -19.10 -0.94 12.61
C ASP A 379 -19.53 0.48 12.97
N THR A 380 -20.80 0.83 12.73
CA THR A 380 -21.34 2.11 13.19
C THR A 380 -21.31 2.25 14.71
N GLY A 381 -21.47 1.14 15.45
CA GLY A 381 -21.28 1.14 16.91
C GLY A 381 -19.83 1.26 17.36
N LEU A 382 -18.88 1.19 16.43
CA LEU A 382 -17.43 1.31 16.61
C LEU A 382 -16.87 2.58 15.93
N GLY A 383 -17.70 3.58 15.65
CA GLY A 383 -17.26 4.88 15.09
C GLY A 383 -17.19 4.93 13.57
N TYR A 384 -17.93 4.10 12.84
CA TYR A 384 -18.04 4.24 11.38
C TYR A 384 -19.34 4.93 10.95
N MET A 385 -19.21 6.04 10.23
CA MET A 385 -20.34 6.81 9.71
C MET A 385 -21.35 7.20 10.80
N ASP A 386 -20.86 7.58 11.98
CA ASP A 386 -21.72 7.86 13.11
C ASP A 386 -21.99 9.35 13.35
N GLY A 387 -21.37 10.26 12.57
CA GLY A 387 -21.60 11.71 12.66
C GLY A 387 -20.80 12.41 13.78
N VAL A 388 -19.92 11.66 14.45
CA VAL A 388 -19.01 12.13 15.48
C VAL A 388 -17.59 11.83 15.04
N ILE A 389 -16.66 12.69 15.45
CA ILE A 389 -15.24 12.41 15.40
C ILE A 389 -14.78 12.13 16.83
N ASP A 390 -14.16 10.98 17.09
CA ASP A 390 -13.58 10.62 18.37
C ASP A 390 -12.39 9.62 18.25
N GLY A 391 -11.91 9.10 19.37
CA GLY A 391 -10.80 8.13 19.37
C GLY A 391 -11.10 6.80 18.67
N ALA A 392 -12.37 6.48 18.38
CA ALA A 392 -12.75 5.30 17.61
C ALA A 392 -12.45 5.48 16.11
N ASP A 393 -12.25 6.71 15.64
CA ASP A 393 -11.91 6.99 14.25
C ASP A 393 -10.51 6.57 13.85
N LEU A 394 -9.61 6.44 14.83
CA LEU A 394 -8.23 5.99 14.62
C LEU A 394 -7.52 6.80 13.52
N TYR A 395 -7.73 8.13 13.51
CA TYR A 395 -7.17 9.01 12.51
C TYR A 395 -5.65 8.84 12.43
N ALA A 396 -5.15 8.76 11.20
CA ALA A 396 -3.76 8.94 10.88
C ALA A 396 -3.69 9.50 9.46
N LYS A 397 -2.79 10.46 9.23
CA LYS A 397 -2.55 11.00 7.89
C LYS A 397 -2.07 9.90 6.94
N VAL A 398 -1.15 9.08 7.44
CA VAL A 398 -0.65 7.88 6.78
C VAL A 398 -0.77 6.69 7.72
N THR A 399 -1.59 5.70 7.37
CA THR A 399 -1.48 4.36 7.96
C THR A 399 -0.53 3.55 7.09
N GLY A 400 0.74 3.46 7.48
CA GLY A 400 1.78 2.81 6.70
C GLY A 400 3.16 3.32 7.09
N SER A 401 4.15 3.05 6.24
CA SER A 401 5.53 3.48 6.44
C SER A 401 5.99 4.37 5.29
N LEU A 402 6.92 5.29 5.57
CA LEU A 402 7.57 6.11 4.56
C LEU A 402 8.96 5.57 4.26
N ALA A 403 9.27 5.34 2.99
CA ALA A 403 10.55 4.82 2.53
C ALA A 403 11.22 5.81 1.56
N PHE A 404 12.43 6.22 1.90
CA PHE A 404 13.21 7.19 1.12
C PHE A 404 14.54 6.60 0.66
N ALA A 405 14.83 6.68 -0.64
CA ALA A 405 16.14 6.32 -1.17
C ALA A 405 17.24 7.29 -0.72
N VAL A 406 16.87 8.55 -0.45
CA VAL A 406 17.80 9.56 0.07
C VAL A 406 18.16 9.28 1.53
N ALA A 407 19.39 9.59 1.93
CA ALA A 407 19.80 9.57 3.33
C ALA A 407 19.24 10.79 4.10
N LYS A 408 18.68 10.58 5.29
CA LYS A 408 18.16 11.64 6.19
C LYS A 408 19.08 12.86 6.27
N ALA A 409 20.35 12.64 6.59
CA ALA A 409 21.33 13.73 6.76
C ALA A 409 21.60 14.53 5.48
N ALA A 410 21.41 13.95 4.28
CA ALA A 410 21.57 14.68 3.03
C ALA A 410 20.36 15.58 2.76
N TRP A 411 19.15 15.07 3.02
CA TRP A 411 17.93 15.86 2.94
C TRP A 411 17.96 17.03 3.92
N GLU A 412 18.16 16.77 5.21
CA GLU A 412 18.17 17.82 6.25
C GLU A 412 19.28 18.88 6.03
N ALA A 413 20.40 18.50 5.42
CA ALA A 413 21.48 19.44 5.12
C ALA A 413 21.10 20.44 4.02
N GLU A 414 20.37 19.99 2.98
CA GLU A 414 19.93 20.86 1.88
C GLU A 414 18.67 21.65 2.24
N HIS A 415 17.74 21.04 2.97
CA HIS A 415 16.55 21.70 3.51
C HIS A 415 16.91 22.76 4.57
N GLY A 416 17.90 22.46 5.41
CA GLY A 416 18.43 23.35 6.45
C GLY A 416 17.84 23.12 7.84
N GLU A 417 16.82 22.30 7.96
CA GLU A 417 16.13 21.91 9.21
C GLU A 417 15.76 20.41 9.16
N SER A 418 15.05 19.91 10.19
CA SER A 418 14.52 18.53 10.17
C SER A 418 13.55 18.35 9.00
N TYR A 419 13.56 17.17 8.36
CA TYR A 419 12.58 16.84 7.33
C TYR A 419 11.14 16.85 7.87
N GLN A 420 10.98 16.66 9.19
CA GLN A 420 9.68 16.68 9.88
C GLN A 420 9.02 18.06 9.89
N THR A 421 9.71 19.13 9.47
CA THR A 421 9.08 20.44 9.27
C THR A 421 8.29 20.53 7.96
N VAL A 422 8.43 19.55 7.07
CA VAL A 422 7.67 19.48 5.79
C VAL A 422 6.91 18.17 5.63
N VAL A 423 7.08 17.22 6.55
CA VAL A 423 6.33 15.97 6.62
C VAL A 423 5.43 16.05 7.86
N GLU A 424 4.30 16.74 7.72
CA GLU A 424 3.32 16.98 8.78
C GLU A 424 2.23 15.92 8.80
N GLY A 425 1.67 15.66 9.98
CA GLY A 425 0.60 14.70 10.22
C GLY A 425 1.11 13.35 10.76
N PRO A 426 0.30 12.65 11.56
CA PRO A 426 0.68 11.40 12.20
C PRO A 426 0.83 10.25 11.20
N ILE A 427 1.88 9.46 11.40
CA ILE A 427 2.20 8.25 10.63
C ILE A 427 2.05 7.06 11.56
N ARG A 428 1.17 6.14 11.19
CA ARG A 428 0.91 4.91 11.96
C ARG A 428 1.43 3.69 11.19
N PRO A 429 2.63 3.18 11.52
CA PRO A 429 3.18 2.01 10.84
C PRO A 429 2.45 0.73 11.16
N GLY A 430 2.70 -0.30 10.34
CA GLY A 430 2.31 -1.67 10.65
C GLY A 430 3.04 -2.22 11.89
N ILE A 431 2.57 -3.36 12.40
CA ILE A 431 3.23 -4.04 13.52
C ILE A 431 4.66 -4.40 13.12
N ASP A 432 5.62 -4.12 14.01
CA ASP A 432 7.06 -4.37 13.81
C ASP A 432 7.68 -3.65 12.58
N ALA A 433 7.00 -2.65 12.01
CA ALA A 433 7.52 -1.80 10.95
C ALA A 433 7.99 -0.45 11.50
N ALA A 434 9.04 0.11 10.91
CA ALA A 434 9.45 1.48 11.20
C ALA A 434 8.47 2.47 10.52
N PRO A 435 8.14 3.61 11.16
CA PRO A 435 7.34 4.65 10.52
C PRO A 435 8.06 5.28 9.33
N VAL A 436 9.38 5.47 9.43
CA VAL A 436 10.20 6.08 8.38
C VAL A 436 11.53 5.36 8.22
N GLU A 437 11.90 5.07 6.97
CA GLU A 437 13.17 4.48 6.57
C GLU A 437 13.89 5.36 5.54
N PHE A 438 15.20 5.51 5.70
CA PHE A 438 16.06 6.34 4.85
C PHE A 438 17.21 5.53 4.28
N ALA A 439 17.75 5.99 3.15
CA ALA A 439 18.79 5.28 2.41
C ALA A 439 18.38 3.84 2.05
N VAL A 440 17.09 3.64 1.74
CA VAL A 440 16.54 2.38 1.28
C VAL A 440 17.23 2.00 -0.03
N PRO A 441 17.75 0.77 -0.17
CA PRO A 441 18.54 0.38 -1.32
C PRO A 441 17.69 0.21 -2.59
N ASP A 442 18.34 0.27 -3.75
CA ASP A 442 17.67 0.17 -5.07
C ASP A 442 16.95 -1.16 -5.28
N GLU A 443 17.37 -2.22 -4.58
CA GLU A 443 16.75 -3.54 -4.63
C GLU A 443 15.38 -3.60 -3.93
N GLU A 444 15.14 -2.71 -2.96
CA GLU A 444 13.89 -2.64 -2.18
C GLU A 444 12.98 -1.50 -2.69
N LEU A 445 13.59 -0.42 -3.18
CA LEU A 445 12.88 0.74 -3.71
C LEU A 445 13.31 0.99 -5.16
N LEU A 446 12.81 0.23 -6.14
CA LEU A 446 13.26 0.29 -7.53
C LEU A 446 12.78 1.54 -8.28
N GLU A 447 13.61 2.03 -9.21
CA GLU A 447 13.19 3.03 -10.21
C GLU A 447 12.25 2.43 -11.25
N ILE A 448 11.01 2.92 -11.30
CA ILE A 448 10.06 2.53 -12.35
C ILE A 448 10.31 3.39 -13.59
N THR A 449 10.54 2.75 -14.73
CA THR A 449 10.81 3.45 -16.00
C THR A 449 9.79 3.06 -17.07
N THR A 450 9.62 3.92 -18.08
CA THR A 450 8.62 3.68 -19.13
C THR A 450 8.87 2.39 -19.93
N GLY A 451 10.13 2.00 -20.11
CA GLY A 451 10.51 0.78 -20.84
C GLY A 451 10.17 -0.53 -20.13
N MET A 452 9.84 -0.49 -18.82
CA MET A 452 9.42 -1.69 -18.09
C MET A 452 8.06 -2.23 -18.57
N PHE A 453 7.28 -1.44 -19.30
CA PHE A 453 5.92 -1.77 -19.69
C PHE A 453 5.75 -2.07 -21.20
N ASP A 454 6.85 -2.19 -21.96
CA ASP A 454 6.81 -2.39 -23.41
C ASP A 454 6.01 -3.65 -23.83
N ASP A 455 6.13 -4.75 -23.07
CA ASP A 455 5.43 -6.00 -23.33
C ASP A 455 3.92 -5.87 -23.05
N SER A 456 3.55 -5.29 -21.90
CA SER A 456 2.15 -5.03 -21.56
C SER A 456 1.49 -4.10 -22.57
N GLN A 457 2.15 -3.01 -22.96
CA GLN A 457 1.62 -2.11 -23.99
C GLN A 457 1.42 -2.81 -25.34
N SER A 458 2.35 -3.67 -25.74
CA SER A 458 2.23 -4.45 -26.97
C SER A 458 1.01 -5.36 -26.94
N TRP A 459 0.70 -5.95 -25.78
CA TRP A 459 -0.53 -6.72 -25.58
C TRP A 459 -1.78 -5.85 -25.72
N PHE A 460 -1.85 -4.70 -25.02
CA PHE A 460 -2.99 -3.78 -25.09
C PHE A 460 -3.24 -3.28 -26.52
N ALA A 461 -2.18 -2.87 -27.22
CA ALA A 461 -2.26 -2.41 -28.61
C ALA A 461 -2.76 -3.50 -29.57
N ALA A 462 -2.54 -4.78 -29.26
CA ALA A 462 -3.00 -5.90 -30.06
C ALA A 462 -4.50 -6.24 -29.86
N GLN A 463 -5.09 -5.85 -28.72
CA GLN A 463 -6.50 -6.13 -28.42
C GLN A 463 -7.49 -5.23 -29.18
N VAL A 464 -7.04 -4.07 -29.63
CA VAL A 464 -7.90 -3.06 -30.26
C VAL A 464 -7.83 -3.14 -31.79
N PRO A 465 -8.92 -3.56 -32.49
CA PRO A 465 -8.93 -3.72 -33.93
C PRO A 465 -8.94 -2.37 -34.66
N GLY A 466 -8.38 -2.35 -35.87
CA GLY A 466 -8.43 -1.20 -36.77
C GLY A 466 -7.14 -0.37 -36.82
N SER A 467 -6.87 0.19 -38.00
CA SER A 467 -5.76 1.10 -38.26
C SER A 467 -6.30 2.51 -38.47
N GLN A 468 -5.50 3.52 -38.15
CA GLN A 468 -5.88 4.91 -38.41
C GLN A 468 -6.17 5.24 -39.87
N PRO A 469 -7.16 6.11 -40.13
CA PRO A 469 -7.23 6.86 -41.38
C PRO A 469 -5.95 7.67 -41.60
N THR A 470 -5.52 7.81 -42.86
CA THR A 470 -4.33 8.58 -43.23
C THR A 470 -4.66 9.62 -44.31
N PRO A 471 -4.43 10.94 -44.07
CA PRO A 471 -3.88 11.56 -42.87
C PRO A 471 -4.88 11.58 -41.70
N PRO A 472 -4.39 11.63 -40.44
CA PRO A 472 -5.24 11.71 -39.25
C PRO A 472 -6.04 13.02 -39.21
N SER A 473 -7.28 12.95 -38.74
CA SER A 473 -8.19 14.08 -38.51
C SER A 473 -8.79 14.01 -37.10
N PRO A 474 -8.97 15.15 -36.40
CA PRO A 474 -9.73 15.20 -35.15
C PRO A 474 -11.18 14.69 -35.29
N ASP A 475 -11.72 14.70 -36.52
CA ASP A 475 -13.04 14.15 -36.84
C ASP A 475 -13.07 12.62 -37.04
N ASP A 476 -11.90 11.96 -37.01
CA ASP A 476 -11.83 10.51 -37.13
C ASP A 476 -12.38 9.87 -35.85
N LEU A 477 -13.59 9.33 -35.96
CA LEU A 477 -14.25 8.62 -34.86
C LEU A 477 -13.36 7.46 -34.38
N PRO A 478 -13.26 7.23 -33.06
CA PRO A 478 -12.59 6.07 -32.53
C PRO A 478 -13.16 4.78 -33.14
N THR A 479 -12.27 3.85 -33.51
CA THR A 479 -12.67 2.55 -34.07
C THR A 479 -13.50 1.76 -33.06
N GLU A 480 -14.63 1.18 -33.52
CA GLU A 480 -15.57 0.39 -32.70
C GLU A 480 -16.43 1.18 -31.68
N ALA A 481 -16.98 2.35 -32.07
CA ALA A 481 -18.10 2.96 -31.35
C ALA A 481 -19.35 2.04 -31.44
N ILE A 482 -19.64 1.30 -30.36
CA ILE A 482 -20.74 0.35 -30.28
C ILE A 482 -21.94 1.07 -29.65
N VAL A 483 -22.74 1.69 -30.52
CA VAL A 483 -24.17 2.00 -30.29
C VAL A 483 -24.47 3.13 -29.30
N GLY A 484 -25.37 4.03 -29.72
CA GLY A 484 -25.93 5.09 -28.86
C GLY A 484 -25.15 6.41 -28.90
N GLY A 485 -25.68 7.41 -28.18
CA GLY A 485 -25.02 8.68 -27.95
C GLY A 485 -25.01 9.71 -29.08
N THR A 486 -24.29 10.81 -28.84
CA THR A 486 -24.10 11.91 -29.80
C THR A 486 -22.62 12.23 -29.99
N TYR A 487 -22.25 12.52 -31.24
CA TYR A 487 -20.95 13.04 -31.61
C TYR A 487 -21.10 14.48 -32.07
N THR A 488 -20.33 15.39 -31.49
CA THR A 488 -20.23 16.77 -31.95
C THR A 488 -18.80 17.07 -32.38
N PRO A 489 -18.58 17.50 -33.63
CA PRO A 489 -17.23 17.80 -34.11
C PRO A 489 -16.63 19.00 -33.37
N PRO A 490 -15.28 19.13 -33.35
CA PRO A 490 -14.59 20.20 -32.62
C PRO A 490 -14.92 21.60 -33.16
N ALA A 491 -15.25 21.71 -34.44
CA ALA A 491 -15.53 22.98 -35.08
C ALA A 491 -16.73 23.69 -34.42
N GLY A 492 -16.47 24.81 -33.74
CA GLY A 492 -17.49 25.62 -33.09
C GLY A 492 -17.77 25.26 -31.63
N GLN A 493 -17.05 24.29 -31.07
CA GLN A 493 -17.02 24.04 -29.62
C GLN A 493 -16.30 25.18 -28.88
N PRO A 494 -16.59 25.41 -27.59
CA PRO A 494 -15.80 26.34 -26.79
C PRO A 494 -14.35 25.85 -26.70
N TRP A 495 -13.44 26.81 -26.51
CA TRP A 495 -12.05 26.52 -26.18
C TRP A 495 -11.99 26.03 -24.73
N GLU A 496 -11.57 24.80 -24.53
CA GLU A 496 -11.40 24.20 -23.21
C GLU A 496 -9.94 24.35 -22.78
N ALA A 497 -9.72 24.87 -21.57
CA ALA A 497 -8.42 25.00 -20.95
C ALA A 497 -7.77 23.64 -20.69
N VAL A 498 -6.44 23.60 -20.76
CA VAL A 498 -5.62 22.46 -20.33
C VAL A 498 -4.61 22.93 -19.29
N PRO A 499 -4.62 22.38 -18.06
CA PRO A 499 -5.60 21.41 -17.53
C PRO A 499 -7.00 22.02 -17.42
N PHE A 500 -8.05 21.20 -17.60
CA PHE A 500 -9.43 21.62 -17.34
C PHE A 500 -9.59 22.16 -15.92
N GLY A 501 -10.25 23.31 -15.76
CA GLY A 501 -10.49 23.95 -14.45
C GLY A 501 -9.34 24.79 -13.89
N SER A 502 -8.14 24.71 -14.45
CA SER A 502 -6.99 25.48 -13.95
C SER A 502 -7.06 26.97 -14.34
N ALA A 503 -6.73 27.86 -13.40
CA ALA A 503 -6.56 29.29 -13.65
C ALA A 503 -5.30 29.60 -14.49
N GLY A 504 -4.34 28.67 -14.52
CA GLY A 504 -3.04 28.78 -15.18
C GLY A 504 -2.91 27.99 -16.48
N ALA A 505 -3.96 27.92 -17.30
CA ALA A 505 -4.00 27.07 -18.49
C ALA A 505 -2.78 27.21 -19.43
N TYR A 506 -2.20 26.07 -19.79
CA TYR A 506 -1.04 25.95 -20.67
C TYR A 506 -1.38 25.96 -22.17
N ASP A 507 -2.57 25.51 -22.53
CA ASP A 507 -3.09 25.49 -23.90
C ASP A 507 -4.62 25.42 -23.89
N TYR A 508 -5.22 25.57 -25.05
CA TYR A 508 -6.67 25.45 -25.24
C TYR A 508 -7.01 24.54 -26.43
N TYR A 509 -8.06 23.73 -26.26
CA TYR A 509 -8.53 22.80 -27.29
C TYR A 509 -10.01 23.03 -27.62
N GLN A 510 -10.33 23.06 -28.92
CA GLN A 510 -11.68 22.74 -29.39
C GLN A 510 -11.74 21.22 -29.59
N ARG A 511 -12.45 20.53 -28.70
CA ARG A 511 -12.45 19.06 -28.65
C ARG A 511 -13.63 18.46 -29.41
N PRO A 512 -13.46 17.34 -30.15
CA PRO A 512 -14.60 16.51 -30.50
C PRO A 512 -15.26 16.02 -29.21
N HIS A 513 -16.59 16.09 -29.16
CA HIS A 513 -17.38 15.69 -27.99
C HIS A 513 -18.15 14.41 -28.29
N TYR A 514 -17.90 13.36 -27.51
CA TYR A 514 -18.58 12.07 -27.52
C TYR A 514 -19.41 11.95 -26.25
N GLU A 515 -20.73 11.85 -26.38
CA GLU A 515 -21.66 11.84 -25.24
C GLU A 515 -22.52 10.57 -25.29
N ASP A 516 -22.74 9.92 -24.14
CA ASP A 516 -23.64 8.75 -23.99
C ASP A 516 -23.30 7.56 -24.90
N MET A 517 -22.01 7.36 -25.22
CA MET A 517 -21.55 6.30 -26.11
C MET A 517 -20.97 5.10 -25.35
N THR A 518 -21.14 3.90 -25.91
CA THR A 518 -20.41 2.71 -25.46
C THR A 518 -19.34 2.31 -26.46
N PHE A 519 -18.14 2.05 -25.98
CA PHE A 519 -16.98 1.62 -26.74
C PHE A 519 -16.53 0.24 -26.28
N ARG A 520 -16.10 -0.61 -27.20
CA ARG A 520 -15.50 -1.91 -26.85
C ARG A 520 -14.20 -2.10 -27.59
N ASN A 521 -13.13 -2.40 -26.87
CA ASN A 521 -11.79 -2.56 -27.44
C ASN A 521 -11.46 -1.42 -28.41
N VAL A 522 -11.55 -0.19 -27.93
CA VAL A 522 -11.47 1.01 -28.77
C VAL A 522 -10.03 1.49 -28.90
N ARG A 523 -9.69 1.89 -30.12
CA ARG A 523 -8.47 2.64 -30.42
C ARG A 523 -8.85 4.12 -30.59
N ILE A 524 -8.34 4.97 -29.70
CA ILE A 524 -8.42 6.43 -29.82
C ILE A 524 -7.18 6.90 -30.57
N HIS A 525 -7.45 7.51 -31.70
CA HIS A 525 -6.45 7.88 -32.67
C HIS A 525 -5.67 9.15 -32.26
N ARG A 526 -4.35 9.18 -32.49
CA ARG A 526 -3.51 10.40 -32.43
C ARG A 526 -4.24 11.60 -33.05
N GLY A 527 -4.22 12.75 -32.36
CA GLY A 527 -4.86 13.97 -32.82
C GLY A 527 -6.35 14.10 -32.52
N ASN A 528 -6.99 13.08 -31.92
CA ASN A 528 -8.41 13.13 -31.56
C ASN A 528 -8.68 14.20 -30.50
N ASN A 529 -7.88 14.23 -29.42
CA ASN A 529 -7.99 15.19 -28.30
C ASN A 529 -9.42 15.33 -27.70
N GLY A 530 -10.21 14.27 -27.75
CA GLY A 530 -11.64 14.32 -27.46
C GLY A 530 -12.02 14.56 -26.01
N LEU A 531 -13.26 15.02 -25.84
CA LEU A 531 -14.03 14.95 -24.61
C LEU A 531 -14.97 13.76 -24.71
N PHE A 532 -14.88 12.83 -23.77
CA PHE A 532 -15.82 11.73 -23.59
C PHE A 532 -16.66 12.00 -22.35
N GLU A 533 -17.96 12.17 -22.52
CA GLU A 533 -18.91 12.47 -21.45
C GLU A 533 -19.92 11.33 -21.30
N ASN A 534 -20.09 10.83 -20.08
CA ASN A 534 -21.01 9.74 -19.76
C ASN A 534 -20.83 8.49 -20.66
N CYS A 535 -19.60 8.22 -21.07
CA CYS A 535 -19.28 7.10 -21.96
C CYS A 535 -18.91 5.84 -21.17
N THR A 536 -19.21 4.67 -21.72
CA THR A 536 -18.80 3.38 -21.17
C THR A 536 -17.75 2.72 -22.06
N PHE A 537 -16.63 2.30 -21.49
CA PHE A 537 -15.54 1.61 -22.18
C PHE A 537 -15.45 0.17 -21.69
N VAL A 538 -15.49 -0.81 -22.60
CA VAL A 538 -15.47 -2.23 -22.26
C VAL A 538 -14.25 -2.92 -22.88
N GLY A 539 -13.44 -3.57 -22.05
CA GLY A 539 -12.18 -4.17 -22.47
C GLY A 539 -11.07 -3.12 -22.54
N VAL A 540 -10.35 -3.05 -23.66
CA VAL A 540 -9.21 -2.13 -23.82
C VAL A 540 -9.61 -0.79 -24.41
N THR A 541 -9.19 0.31 -23.81
CA THR A 541 -9.15 1.64 -24.43
C THR A 541 -7.70 2.01 -24.71
N PHE A 542 -7.27 1.95 -25.97
CA PHE A 542 -5.90 2.24 -26.36
C PHE A 542 -5.78 3.65 -26.97
N VAL A 543 -5.02 4.54 -26.34
CA VAL A 543 -4.79 5.92 -26.79
C VAL A 543 -3.47 6.01 -27.54
N GLU A 544 -3.54 6.38 -28.80
CA GLU A 544 -2.35 6.53 -29.63
C GLU A 544 -1.74 7.93 -29.51
N SER A 545 -0.43 8.02 -29.64
CA SER A 545 0.29 9.28 -29.76
C SER A 545 1.57 9.11 -30.60
N GLU A 546 2.15 10.21 -31.06
CA GLU A 546 3.48 10.19 -31.65
C GLU A 546 4.54 9.94 -30.58
N ARG A 547 5.19 8.78 -30.67
CA ARG A 547 6.17 8.31 -29.68
C ARG A 547 7.45 9.13 -29.72
N GLN A 548 7.84 9.61 -30.91
CA GLN A 548 9.07 10.36 -31.14
C GLN A 548 8.92 11.85 -30.81
N CYS A 549 8.45 12.15 -29.60
CA CYS A 549 8.07 13.49 -29.14
C CYS A 549 9.18 14.23 -28.36
N SER A 550 10.46 13.89 -28.59
CA SER A 550 11.59 14.40 -27.80
C SER A 550 12.10 15.79 -28.19
N HIS A 551 11.47 16.46 -29.16
CA HIS A 551 11.88 17.81 -29.54
C HIS A 551 11.47 18.82 -28.46
N VAL A 552 12.35 19.77 -28.15
CA VAL A 552 12.14 20.76 -27.08
C VAL A 552 10.89 21.62 -27.27
N ASP A 553 10.52 21.86 -28.52
CA ASP A 553 9.31 22.60 -28.88
C ASP A 553 8.01 21.77 -28.90
N TRP A 554 8.06 20.48 -28.54
CA TRP A 554 6.91 19.58 -28.72
C TRP A 554 5.66 20.02 -27.95
N ASN A 555 5.83 20.44 -26.69
CA ASN A 555 4.72 20.95 -25.87
C ASN A 555 4.12 22.25 -26.42
N TYR A 556 4.91 23.06 -27.13
CA TYR A 556 4.54 24.42 -27.49
C TYR A 556 4.08 24.56 -28.94
N ALA A 557 4.49 23.65 -29.82
CA ALA A 557 4.13 23.67 -31.24
C ALA A 557 2.60 23.61 -31.40
N GLY A 558 2.04 24.63 -32.05
CA GLY A 558 0.59 24.78 -32.26
C GLY A 558 -0.20 25.29 -31.04
N ALA A 559 0.43 25.64 -29.92
CA ALA A 559 -0.28 26.14 -28.74
C ALA A 559 -1.03 27.45 -29.00
N VAL A 560 -2.19 27.61 -28.39
CA VAL A 560 -3.10 28.75 -28.56
C VAL A 560 -3.55 29.31 -27.21
N GLU A 561 -4.08 30.53 -27.26
CA GLU A 561 -4.77 31.20 -26.15
C GLU A 561 -6.28 30.88 -26.17
N GLU A 562 -7.02 31.35 -25.16
CA GLU A 562 -8.47 31.11 -24.99
C GLU A 562 -9.31 31.58 -26.21
N ASP A 563 -8.84 32.59 -26.94
CA ASP A 563 -9.51 33.09 -28.16
C ASP A 563 -9.09 32.34 -29.44
N GLY A 564 -8.22 31.34 -29.32
CA GLY A 564 -7.66 30.55 -30.41
C GLY A 564 -6.52 31.23 -31.16
N SER A 565 -6.04 32.39 -30.72
CA SER A 565 -4.85 33.02 -31.29
C SER A 565 -3.57 32.25 -30.90
N PRO A 566 -2.50 32.27 -31.72
CA PRO A 566 -1.26 31.58 -31.37
C PRO A 566 -0.65 32.11 -30.08
N ARG A 567 -0.28 31.21 -29.17
CA ARG A 567 0.35 31.55 -27.87
C ARG A 567 1.76 32.15 -28.04
N PHE A 568 2.46 31.79 -29.11
CA PHE A 568 3.82 32.25 -29.40
C PHE A 568 3.90 33.01 -30.72
N ASP A 569 4.63 34.14 -30.74
CA ASP A 569 4.92 34.93 -31.94
C ASP A 569 6.44 35.17 -32.09
N PRO A 570 7.11 34.57 -33.11
CA PRO A 570 6.54 33.67 -34.10
C PRO A 570 6.16 32.30 -33.51
N PRO A 571 5.25 31.54 -34.14
CA PRO A 571 4.90 30.19 -33.70
C PRO A 571 6.12 29.26 -33.64
N LEU A 572 6.22 28.47 -32.58
CA LEU A 572 7.24 27.43 -32.43
C LEU A 572 6.89 26.22 -33.31
N VAL A 573 7.92 25.53 -33.80
CA VAL A 573 7.80 24.37 -34.69
C VAL A 573 8.69 23.26 -34.16
N ALA A 574 8.10 22.11 -33.85
CA ALA A 574 8.86 20.94 -33.46
C ALA A 574 9.40 20.18 -34.69
N GLU A 575 10.31 19.25 -34.47
CA GLU A 575 10.82 18.37 -35.53
C GLU A 575 10.81 16.91 -35.07
N LEU A 576 10.46 15.99 -35.97
CA LEU A 576 10.71 14.57 -35.78
C LEU A 576 12.22 14.26 -35.91
N PRO A 577 12.69 13.08 -35.46
CA PRO A 577 14.11 12.70 -35.58
C PRO A 577 14.68 12.69 -37.00
N ASP A 578 13.82 12.61 -38.02
CA ASP A 578 14.19 12.70 -39.43
C ASP A 578 14.18 14.15 -40.00
N SER A 579 14.08 15.15 -39.11
CA SER A 579 13.95 16.58 -39.42
C SER A 579 12.66 16.95 -40.15
N THR A 580 11.62 16.12 -40.08
CA THR A 580 10.29 16.51 -40.56
C THR A 580 9.69 17.57 -39.62
N PRO A 581 9.33 18.77 -40.12
CA PRO A 581 8.77 19.81 -39.29
C PRO A 581 7.32 19.46 -38.87
N VAL A 582 7.02 19.73 -37.60
CA VAL A 582 5.73 19.56 -36.94
C VAL A 582 5.29 20.94 -36.42
N PRO A 583 4.56 21.72 -37.23
CA PRO A 583 4.09 23.05 -36.82
C PRO A 583 3.01 23.01 -35.73
N ASP A 584 2.30 21.89 -35.63
CA ASP A 584 1.22 21.68 -34.68
C ASP A 584 1.26 20.23 -34.19
N SER A 585 1.82 20.01 -33.00
CA SER A 585 1.94 18.68 -32.40
C SER A 585 0.61 18.17 -31.84
N ARG A 586 -0.42 19.02 -31.72
CA ARG A 586 -1.77 18.61 -31.28
C ARG A 586 -2.42 17.63 -32.25
N LEU A 587 -2.06 17.71 -33.55
CA LEU A 587 -2.60 16.83 -34.60
C LEU A 587 -2.06 15.40 -34.55
N ILE A 588 -1.01 15.16 -33.77
CA ILE A 588 -0.33 13.86 -33.68
C ILE A 588 -0.06 13.44 -32.23
N SER A 589 -0.58 14.17 -31.26
CA SER A 589 -0.57 13.83 -29.83
C SER A 589 -2.01 13.68 -29.32
N ASN A 590 -2.20 13.29 -28.06
CA ASN A 590 -3.55 13.22 -27.48
C ASN A 590 -3.61 13.82 -26.08
N ASN A 591 -4.41 14.87 -25.96
CA ASN A 591 -4.86 15.41 -24.70
C ASN A 591 -6.35 15.10 -24.58
N ILE A 592 -6.77 14.20 -23.69
CA ILE A 592 -8.14 13.67 -23.65
C ILE A 592 -8.77 13.91 -22.29
N ARG A 593 -10.08 14.24 -22.27
CA ARG A 593 -10.86 14.32 -21.02
C ARG A 593 -11.96 13.26 -21.01
N PHE A 594 -12.03 12.51 -19.92
CA PHE A 594 -13.10 11.59 -19.57
C PHE A 594 -13.90 12.19 -18.41
N HIS A 595 -15.19 12.42 -18.63
CA HIS A 595 -16.11 13.00 -17.66
C HIS A 595 -17.26 12.04 -17.42
N ASN A 596 -17.52 11.68 -16.16
CA ASN A 596 -18.56 10.71 -15.78
C ASN A 596 -18.47 9.37 -16.54
N CYS A 597 -17.25 8.95 -16.92
CA CYS A 597 -17.08 7.74 -17.74
C CYS A 597 -16.98 6.48 -16.89
N THR A 598 -17.42 5.34 -17.42
CA THR A 598 -17.26 4.04 -16.76
C THR A 598 -16.32 3.15 -17.57
N PHE A 599 -15.24 2.68 -16.96
CA PHE A 599 -14.30 1.74 -17.55
C PHE A 599 -14.52 0.34 -16.98
N LEU A 600 -14.87 -0.60 -17.85
CA LEU A 600 -15.03 -2.03 -17.59
C LEU A 600 -13.85 -2.78 -18.22
N GLY A 601 -12.66 -2.55 -17.69
CA GLY A 601 -11.39 -2.90 -18.32
C GLY A 601 -10.31 -1.85 -18.02
N SER A 602 -9.42 -1.62 -18.99
CA SER A 602 -8.24 -0.79 -18.79
C SER A 602 -8.09 0.25 -19.90
N ILE A 603 -7.48 1.38 -19.54
CA ILE A 603 -6.99 2.37 -20.50
C ILE A 603 -5.47 2.27 -20.58
N ALA A 604 -4.92 2.23 -21.79
CA ALA A 604 -3.49 2.15 -22.04
C ALA A 604 -3.09 3.13 -23.15
N GLY A 605 -1.85 3.60 -23.12
CA GLY A 605 -1.32 4.53 -24.13
C GLY A 605 -0.02 4.05 -24.75
N ASP A 606 0.37 4.68 -25.85
CA ASP A 606 1.71 4.51 -26.42
C ASP A 606 2.82 4.90 -25.42
N ARG A 607 3.95 4.19 -25.38
CA ARG A 607 5.14 4.65 -24.64
C ARG A 607 5.79 5.81 -25.38
N LEU A 608 5.84 6.94 -24.69
CA LEU A 608 6.45 8.18 -25.16
C LEU A 608 7.95 8.19 -24.87
N ASP A 609 8.74 8.80 -25.75
CA ASP A 609 10.18 8.98 -25.53
C ASP A 609 10.50 10.17 -24.62
N GLU A 610 9.56 11.07 -24.39
CA GLU A 610 9.73 12.26 -23.54
C GLU A 610 8.40 12.64 -22.86
N TYR A 611 8.46 13.24 -21.67
CA TYR A 611 7.26 13.69 -20.95
C TYR A 611 6.75 15.03 -21.49
N THR A 612 5.63 14.99 -22.23
CA THR A 612 5.05 16.16 -22.90
C THR A 612 3.62 16.44 -22.43
N HIS A 613 3.47 16.83 -21.16
CA HIS A 613 2.19 17.03 -20.47
C HIS A 613 1.19 18.00 -21.13
N TRP A 614 1.63 18.93 -21.98
CA TRP A 614 0.70 19.82 -22.72
C TRP A 614 -0.02 19.08 -23.86
N ARG A 615 0.55 17.95 -24.30
CA ARG A 615 0.20 17.23 -25.53
C ARG A 615 -0.27 15.81 -25.27
N ASN A 616 0.30 15.16 -24.27
CA ASN A 616 0.04 13.77 -23.91
C ASN A 616 -0.46 13.73 -22.47
N LYS A 617 -1.78 13.87 -22.33
CA LYS A 617 -2.46 13.96 -21.03
C LYS A 617 -3.81 13.28 -21.11
N ILE A 618 -4.19 12.57 -20.05
CA ILE A 618 -5.59 12.20 -19.83
C ILE A 618 -6.08 12.86 -18.55
N GLN A 619 -7.33 13.31 -18.55
CA GLN A 619 -7.98 13.88 -17.39
C GLN A 619 -9.25 13.08 -17.07
N MET A 620 -9.42 12.67 -15.82
CA MET A 620 -10.60 11.94 -15.34
C MET A 620 -11.37 12.82 -14.37
N THR A 621 -12.62 13.14 -14.68
CA THR A 621 -13.43 14.13 -13.93
C THR A 621 -14.82 13.59 -13.63
N GLY A 622 -15.52 14.24 -12.70
CA GLY A 622 -16.87 13.84 -12.28
C GLY A 622 -16.88 12.43 -11.68
N ASN A 623 -17.96 11.69 -11.89
CA ASN A 623 -18.16 10.34 -11.35
C ASN A 623 -17.50 9.25 -12.24
N THR A 624 -16.26 9.48 -12.67
CA THR A 624 -15.52 8.51 -13.50
C THR A 624 -15.08 7.32 -12.66
N ARG A 625 -15.31 6.08 -13.12
CA ARG A 625 -15.12 4.87 -12.29
C ARG A 625 -14.60 3.67 -13.08
N PHE A 626 -13.82 2.82 -12.40
CA PHE A 626 -13.16 1.63 -12.96
C PHE A 626 -13.60 0.34 -12.28
N TYR A 627 -13.92 -0.69 -13.08
CA TYR A 627 -14.20 -2.03 -12.58
C TYR A 627 -13.68 -3.10 -13.54
N ILE A 628 -13.26 -4.24 -12.99
CA ILE A 628 -12.88 -5.43 -13.77
C ILE A 628 -13.44 -6.73 -13.20
N ASP A 629 -13.66 -6.79 -11.89
CA ASP A 629 -14.34 -7.91 -11.25
C ASP A 629 -15.88 -7.72 -11.30
N PRO A 630 -16.64 -8.63 -11.95
CA PRO A 630 -18.09 -8.57 -11.92
C PRO A 630 -18.69 -8.78 -10.53
N ASN A 631 -17.93 -9.27 -9.55
CA ASN A 631 -18.39 -9.48 -8.18
C ASN A 631 -17.91 -8.40 -7.20
N ASP A 632 -17.27 -7.34 -7.70
CA ASP A 632 -16.84 -6.21 -6.89
C ASP A 632 -18.04 -5.63 -6.10
N PRO A 633 -17.99 -5.57 -4.75
CA PRO A 633 -19.07 -5.03 -3.93
C PRO A 633 -19.45 -3.60 -4.30
N ASP A 634 -18.48 -2.78 -4.69
CA ASP A 634 -18.73 -1.37 -5.02
C ASP A 634 -19.40 -1.25 -6.39
N LEU A 635 -19.08 -2.15 -7.33
CA LEU A 635 -19.86 -2.29 -8.57
C LEU A 635 -21.29 -2.72 -8.26
N LEU A 636 -21.47 -3.71 -7.38
CA LEU A 636 -22.78 -4.26 -7.01
C LEU A 636 -23.69 -3.23 -6.33
N ALA A 637 -23.10 -2.26 -5.64
CA ALA A 637 -23.80 -1.14 -5.02
C ALA A 637 -24.28 -0.09 -6.03
N GLN A 638 -23.75 -0.08 -7.25
CA GLN A 638 -24.11 0.93 -8.25
C GLN A 638 -25.55 0.77 -8.76
N PRO A 639 -26.27 1.87 -9.04
CA PRO A 639 -27.62 1.81 -9.61
C PRO A 639 -27.73 1.05 -10.93
N ASP A 640 -26.65 1.01 -11.71
CA ASP A 640 -26.54 0.37 -13.02
C ASP A 640 -25.76 -0.97 -13.02
N ALA A 641 -25.50 -1.52 -11.83
CA ALA A 641 -24.72 -2.75 -11.61
C ALA A 641 -25.05 -3.90 -12.58
N ALA A 642 -26.35 -4.18 -12.78
CA ALA A 642 -26.78 -5.28 -13.64
C ALA A 642 -26.30 -5.14 -15.11
N THR A 643 -26.22 -3.92 -15.62
CA THR A 643 -25.70 -3.64 -16.96
C THR A 643 -24.19 -3.82 -17.00
N LEU A 644 -23.48 -3.26 -16.01
CA LEU A 644 -22.02 -3.35 -15.90
C LEU A 644 -21.55 -4.82 -15.78
N GLN A 645 -22.20 -5.60 -14.91
CA GLN A 645 -21.97 -7.04 -14.79
C GLN A 645 -22.20 -7.78 -16.11
N GLY A 646 -23.25 -7.42 -16.86
CA GLY A 646 -23.54 -8.01 -18.16
C GLY A 646 -22.38 -7.82 -19.15
N HIS A 647 -21.76 -6.63 -19.15
CA HIS A 647 -20.61 -6.33 -19.99
C HIS A 647 -19.35 -7.08 -19.54
N LEU A 648 -19.04 -7.10 -18.24
CA LEU A 648 -17.87 -7.79 -17.68
C LEU A 648 -17.94 -9.30 -17.88
N ASN A 649 -19.10 -9.93 -17.64
CA ASN A 649 -19.30 -11.35 -17.91
C ASN A 649 -19.23 -11.71 -19.41
N GLY A 650 -19.30 -10.71 -20.29
CA GLY A 650 -19.06 -10.87 -21.71
C GLY A 650 -17.58 -10.89 -22.11
N LEU A 651 -16.66 -10.53 -21.21
CA LEU A 651 -15.21 -10.67 -21.40
C LEU A 651 -14.77 -12.10 -21.03
N SER A 652 -13.72 -12.60 -21.67
CA SER A 652 -13.15 -13.90 -21.30
C SER A 652 -12.51 -13.83 -19.91
N ALA A 653 -12.33 -14.98 -19.24
CA ALA A 653 -11.65 -15.01 -17.95
C ALA A 653 -10.19 -14.54 -18.09
N ASP A 654 -9.49 -15.03 -19.12
CA ASP A 654 -8.10 -14.69 -19.40
C ASP A 654 -7.94 -13.18 -19.68
N ASP A 655 -8.84 -12.58 -20.47
CA ASP A 655 -8.81 -11.13 -20.71
C ASP A 655 -9.05 -10.35 -19.42
N ARG A 656 -9.99 -10.79 -18.56
CA ARG A 656 -10.24 -10.12 -17.29
C ARG A 656 -9.04 -10.19 -16.35
N THR A 657 -8.37 -11.34 -16.28
CA THR A 657 -7.13 -11.50 -15.50
C THR A 657 -6.04 -10.56 -16.00
N GLU A 658 -5.90 -10.41 -17.31
CA GLU A 658 -4.87 -9.55 -17.88
C GLU A 658 -5.20 -8.04 -17.73
N LEU A 659 -6.46 -7.65 -17.95
CA LEU A 659 -6.94 -6.29 -17.69
C LEU A 659 -6.82 -5.92 -16.19
N ALA A 660 -6.95 -6.88 -15.28
CA ALA A 660 -6.81 -6.65 -13.85
C ALA A 660 -5.37 -6.31 -13.42
N LYS A 661 -4.35 -6.57 -14.26
CA LYS A 661 -2.95 -6.20 -13.96
C LYS A 661 -2.72 -4.69 -13.97
N SER A 662 -3.57 -3.89 -14.64
CA SER A 662 -3.53 -2.43 -14.60
C SER A 662 -4.80 -1.82 -15.15
N SER A 663 -5.38 -0.85 -14.43
CA SER A 663 -6.52 -0.07 -14.92
C SER A 663 -6.09 1.08 -15.82
N ILE A 664 -4.94 1.69 -15.52
CA ILE A 664 -4.34 2.80 -16.27
C ILE A 664 -2.88 2.45 -16.55
N LEU A 665 -2.55 2.13 -17.80
CA LEU A 665 -1.19 1.85 -18.27
C LEU A 665 -0.70 2.97 -19.20
N MET A 666 -0.26 4.09 -18.61
CA MET A 666 0.10 5.32 -19.33
C MET A 666 1.53 5.79 -18.99
N PRO A 667 2.57 4.96 -19.18
CA PRO A 667 3.94 5.33 -18.82
C PRO A 667 4.43 6.53 -19.65
N GLY A 668 4.93 7.56 -18.96
CA GLY A 668 5.40 8.81 -19.57
C GLY A 668 4.30 9.82 -19.94
N TRP A 669 3.04 9.56 -19.59
CA TRP A 669 1.93 10.49 -19.78
C TRP A 669 1.66 11.33 -18.52
N SER A 670 0.99 12.46 -18.69
CA SER A 670 0.36 13.18 -17.58
C SER A 670 -1.04 12.62 -17.33
N VAL A 671 -1.38 12.33 -16.07
CA VAL A 671 -2.70 11.85 -15.67
C VAL A 671 -3.25 12.77 -14.59
N ASP A 672 -4.37 13.43 -14.84
CA ASP A 672 -5.05 14.24 -13.83
C ASP A 672 -6.35 13.56 -13.41
N VAL A 673 -6.61 13.56 -12.12
CA VAL A 673 -7.77 12.93 -11.49
C VAL A 673 -8.52 13.99 -10.69
N GLY A 674 -9.82 14.08 -10.94
CA GLY A 674 -10.71 15.08 -10.38
C GLY A 674 -10.54 16.45 -11.05
N ASN A 675 -10.91 17.51 -10.34
CA ASN A 675 -11.02 18.87 -10.87
C ASN A 675 -10.44 19.89 -9.88
N PHE A 676 -9.94 21.01 -10.40
CA PHE A 676 -9.49 22.18 -9.62
C PHE A 676 -10.67 22.90 -8.96
N ASP A 677 -11.82 22.89 -9.62
CA ASP A 677 -13.08 23.28 -9.01
C ASP A 677 -13.61 22.09 -8.20
N ASN A 678 -13.51 22.15 -6.87
CA ASN A 678 -14.07 21.10 -6.00
C ASN A 678 -15.61 21.06 -6.15
N GLU A 679 -16.12 20.06 -6.87
CA GLU A 679 -17.55 19.87 -7.09
C GLU A 679 -18.19 19.23 -5.85
N GLN A 680 -19.25 19.84 -5.31
CA GLN A 680 -19.94 19.36 -4.11
C GLN A 680 -21.46 19.36 -4.33
N ALA A 681 -22.09 18.22 -4.05
CA ALA A 681 -23.54 18.09 -4.11
C ALA A 681 -24.20 18.65 -2.84
N ALA A 682 -25.52 18.89 -2.91
CA ALA A 682 -26.28 19.33 -1.74
C ALA A 682 -26.41 18.23 -0.68
N ASP A 683 -26.51 16.98 -1.12
CA ASP A 683 -26.33 15.79 -0.29
C ASP A 683 -24.89 15.28 -0.53
N PRO A 684 -24.02 15.24 0.48
CA PRO A 684 -22.65 14.76 0.32
C PRO A 684 -22.54 13.37 -0.32
N ALA A 685 -23.53 12.49 -0.10
CA ALA A 685 -23.54 11.16 -0.71
C ALA A 685 -23.73 11.18 -2.24
N ASP A 686 -24.25 12.28 -2.78
CA ASP A 686 -24.41 12.50 -4.22
C ASP A 686 -23.21 13.25 -4.85
N THR A 687 -22.17 13.59 -4.06
CA THR A 687 -20.97 14.28 -4.57
C THR A 687 -20.24 13.41 -5.60
N PRO A 688 -19.96 13.93 -6.81
CA PRO A 688 -19.19 13.18 -7.80
C PRO A 688 -17.80 12.82 -7.28
N SER A 689 -17.43 11.54 -7.39
CA SER A 689 -16.12 11.03 -6.97
C SER A 689 -15.49 10.22 -8.08
N VAL A 690 -14.21 10.47 -8.37
CA VAL A 690 -13.46 9.59 -9.26
C VAL A 690 -13.03 8.34 -8.50
N ASN A 691 -13.50 7.16 -8.93
CA ASN A 691 -13.14 5.88 -8.31
C ASN A 691 -12.13 5.11 -9.17
N LEU A 692 -10.88 5.04 -8.72
CA LEU A 692 -9.81 4.33 -9.40
C LEU A 692 -9.47 3.04 -8.67
N ARG A 693 -9.15 1.98 -9.42
CA ARG A 693 -8.84 0.66 -8.87
C ARG A 693 -7.63 0.02 -9.54
N GLY A 694 -6.88 -0.78 -8.80
CA GLY A 694 -5.76 -1.57 -9.33
C GLY A 694 -4.48 -0.75 -9.54
N VAL A 695 -3.57 -1.27 -10.37
CA VAL A 695 -2.27 -0.61 -10.61
C VAL A 695 -2.41 0.50 -11.64
N ILE A 696 -1.97 1.70 -11.26
CA ILE A 696 -2.02 2.94 -12.05
C ILE A 696 -0.60 3.35 -12.38
N ILE A 697 -0.27 3.36 -13.67
CA ILE A 697 1.05 3.71 -14.19
C ILE A 697 0.92 5.03 -14.94
N SER A 698 1.68 6.03 -14.50
CA SER A 698 1.72 7.35 -15.12
C SER A 698 3.16 7.88 -15.23
N GLY A 699 3.39 8.90 -16.05
CA GLY A 699 4.59 9.74 -15.93
C GLY A 699 4.55 10.53 -14.63
N ILE A 700 3.52 11.36 -14.50
CA ILE A 700 3.13 12.11 -13.29
C ILE A 700 1.62 11.96 -13.13
N LEU A 701 1.16 11.88 -11.89
CA LEU A 701 -0.26 11.84 -11.57
C LEU A 701 -0.62 12.89 -10.53
N ASP A 702 -1.65 13.68 -10.83
CA ASP A 702 -2.23 14.65 -9.90
C ASP A 702 -3.66 14.25 -9.55
N VAL A 703 -4.02 14.32 -8.26
CA VAL A 703 -5.38 14.04 -7.75
C VAL A 703 -5.89 15.25 -6.98
N ARG A 704 -7.04 15.79 -7.37
CA ARG A 704 -7.67 16.96 -6.76
C ARG A 704 -9.18 16.75 -6.62
N GLY A 705 -9.82 17.48 -5.70
CA GLY A 705 -11.25 17.33 -5.43
C GLY A 705 -11.57 16.02 -4.71
N THR A 706 -12.66 15.33 -5.11
CA THR A 706 -13.08 14.09 -4.47
C THR A 706 -12.69 12.86 -5.30
N ALA A 707 -11.91 11.97 -4.70
CA ALA A 707 -11.45 10.73 -5.33
C ALA A 707 -11.22 9.59 -4.33
N ASP A 708 -11.51 8.36 -4.75
CA ASP A 708 -11.17 7.14 -4.01
C ASP A 708 -10.32 6.24 -4.90
N VAL A 709 -9.11 5.94 -4.43
CA VAL A 709 -8.12 5.14 -5.13
C VAL A 709 -7.83 3.90 -4.32
N LEU A 710 -8.19 2.73 -4.85
CA LEU A 710 -7.87 1.42 -4.28
C LEU A 710 -6.83 0.70 -5.15
N GLY A 711 -5.54 0.84 -4.82
CA GLY A 711 -4.47 0.23 -5.59
C GLY A 711 -3.09 0.85 -5.35
N THR A 712 -2.25 0.81 -6.38
CA THR A 712 -0.86 1.27 -6.33
C THR A 712 -0.58 2.25 -7.46
N LEU A 713 0.04 3.39 -7.12
CA LEU A 713 0.45 4.43 -8.04
C LEU A 713 1.95 4.29 -8.37
N LEU A 714 2.28 4.08 -9.64
CA LEU A 714 3.66 3.92 -10.13
C LEU A 714 4.02 5.05 -11.09
N MET A 715 4.93 5.94 -10.66
CA MET A 715 5.34 7.08 -11.46
C MET A 715 6.61 6.77 -12.24
N THR A 716 6.65 7.19 -13.50
CA THR A 716 7.67 6.80 -14.49
C THR A 716 8.50 7.96 -15.02
N PHE A 717 8.15 9.20 -14.67
CA PHE A 717 8.91 10.38 -15.07
C PHE A 717 9.78 10.88 -13.92
N ARG A 718 11.08 11.04 -14.23
CA ARG A 718 12.05 11.74 -13.37
C ARG A 718 12.41 13.07 -14.05
N PRO A 719 12.06 14.22 -13.45
CA PRO A 719 12.41 15.53 -13.97
C PRO A 719 13.94 15.70 -14.03
N ALA A 720 14.45 16.32 -15.10
CA ALA A 720 15.86 16.60 -15.25
C ALA A 720 16.09 18.00 -15.86
N ASP A 721 16.97 18.78 -15.24
CA ASP A 721 17.30 20.14 -15.67
C ASP A 721 17.73 20.22 -17.14
N GLY A 722 17.11 21.12 -17.89
CA GLY A 722 17.43 21.35 -19.29
C GLY A 722 17.05 20.22 -20.24
N ALA A 723 16.23 19.26 -19.80
CA ALA A 723 15.70 18.17 -20.61
C ALA A 723 14.16 18.19 -20.64
N GLY A 724 13.58 17.59 -21.69
CA GLY A 724 12.14 17.49 -21.87
C GLY A 724 11.38 18.80 -21.61
N PRO A 725 10.41 18.81 -20.68
CA PRO A 725 9.61 20.01 -20.39
C PRO A 725 10.40 21.13 -19.68
N LEU A 726 11.59 20.84 -19.15
CA LEU A 726 12.45 21.79 -18.42
C LEU A 726 13.47 22.50 -19.32
N PHE A 727 13.45 22.26 -20.64
CA PHE A 727 14.47 22.77 -21.57
C PHE A 727 14.59 24.30 -21.57
N TYR A 728 13.46 25.04 -21.58
CA TYR A 728 13.46 26.50 -21.68
C TYR A 728 13.66 27.23 -20.34
N GLY A 729 14.16 26.52 -19.32
CA GLY A 729 14.22 27.02 -17.96
C GLY A 729 12.91 26.74 -17.24
N GLY A 730 12.98 25.79 -16.32
CA GLY A 730 11.99 25.45 -15.31
C GLY A 730 12.75 24.83 -14.14
N GLN A 731 12.07 24.51 -13.06
CA GLN A 731 12.67 23.82 -11.92
C GLN A 731 12.03 22.41 -11.79
N PRO A 732 12.83 21.37 -11.49
CA PRO A 732 12.34 20.03 -11.18
C PRO A 732 11.23 19.98 -10.13
N ASP A 733 11.20 20.95 -9.21
CA ASP A 733 10.21 21.04 -8.14
C ASP A 733 8.76 21.15 -8.64
N ALA A 734 8.56 21.77 -9.81
CA ALA A 734 7.27 21.98 -10.48
C ALA A 734 6.71 20.72 -11.16
N PHE A 735 7.44 19.61 -11.14
CA PHE A 735 7.02 18.33 -11.71
C PHE A 735 6.95 17.28 -10.60
N ASN A 736 5.84 17.30 -9.88
CA ASN A 736 5.57 16.49 -8.69
C ASN A 736 4.30 15.65 -8.89
N THR A 737 4.18 14.58 -8.13
CA THR A 737 2.91 13.82 -7.99
C THR A 737 2.15 14.45 -6.84
N THR A 738 1.12 15.25 -7.16
CA THR A 738 0.34 15.98 -6.15
C THR A 738 -0.97 15.27 -5.86
N ILE A 739 -1.21 14.93 -4.59
CA ILE A 739 -2.46 14.37 -4.11
C ILE A 739 -3.03 15.34 -3.09
N GLY A 740 -4.23 15.83 -3.36
CA GLY A 740 -4.90 16.81 -2.52
C GLY A 740 -4.49 18.23 -2.85
N TYR A 741 -4.86 19.11 -1.94
CA TYR A 741 -4.77 20.53 -2.17
C TYR A 741 -3.45 21.12 -1.65
N PHE A 742 -2.82 21.93 -2.50
CA PHE A 742 -1.71 22.80 -2.15
C PHE A 742 -2.00 24.23 -2.62
N GLY A 743 -1.53 25.22 -1.85
CA GLY A 743 -1.62 26.62 -2.27
C GLY A 743 -0.44 27.03 -3.17
N PRO A 744 -0.53 28.19 -3.83
CA PRO A 744 0.61 28.78 -4.56
C PRO A 744 1.86 28.95 -3.70
N ASP A 745 1.69 29.27 -2.41
CA ASP A 745 2.81 29.40 -1.47
C ASP A 745 3.52 28.07 -1.16
N ASP A 746 2.85 26.92 -1.40
CA ASP A 746 3.43 25.58 -1.28
C ASP A 746 4.06 25.07 -2.60
N GLY A 747 4.14 25.92 -3.62
CA GLY A 747 4.70 25.59 -4.93
C GLY A 747 3.68 25.04 -5.95
N ASP A 748 2.39 25.11 -5.62
CA ASP A 748 1.30 24.79 -6.55
C ASP A 748 0.71 26.07 -7.14
N ASP A 749 1.39 26.62 -8.16
CA ASP A 749 0.98 27.84 -8.87
C ASP A 749 -0.41 27.72 -9.54
N GLU A 750 -0.96 26.50 -9.63
CA GLU A 750 -2.30 26.22 -10.15
C GLU A 750 -3.40 26.23 -9.07
N GLY A 751 -3.02 26.18 -7.79
CA GLY A 751 -3.92 26.19 -6.65
C GLY A 751 -4.60 27.54 -6.43
N VAL A 752 -5.77 27.53 -5.80
CA VAL A 752 -6.45 28.76 -5.35
C VAL A 752 -5.91 29.18 -3.97
N ASP A 753 -6.41 30.28 -3.40
CA ASP A 753 -6.14 30.59 -1.99
C ASP A 753 -7.32 30.05 -1.16
N PRO A 754 -7.10 29.14 -0.18
CA PRO A 754 -8.18 28.63 0.68
C PRO A 754 -8.92 29.71 1.46
N LEU A 755 -8.28 30.86 1.70
CA LEU A 755 -8.86 31.99 2.40
C LEU A 755 -9.61 32.94 1.46
N ALA A 756 -9.61 32.67 0.14
CA ALA A 756 -10.34 33.46 -0.83
C ALA A 756 -11.86 33.27 -0.67
N PRO A 757 -12.67 34.34 -0.79
CA PRO A 757 -14.12 34.22 -0.77
C PRO A 757 -14.62 33.30 -1.90
N GLY A 758 -15.37 32.27 -1.54
CA GLY A 758 -15.93 31.30 -2.50
C GLY A 758 -15.03 30.11 -2.79
N PHE A 759 -14.02 29.85 -1.96
CA PHE A 759 -13.26 28.60 -2.00
C PHE A 759 -14.21 27.39 -1.92
N PRO A 760 -14.17 26.46 -2.89
CA PRO A 760 -15.15 25.37 -2.99
C PRO A 760 -14.88 24.19 -2.03
N GLY A 761 -13.89 24.30 -1.15
CA GLY A 761 -13.44 23.23 -0.25
C GLY A 761 -12.23 22.48 -0.80
N PHE A 762 -11.64 21.63 0.03
CA PHE A 762 -10.40 20.90 -0.28
C PHE A 762 -10.65 19.59 -1.04
N GLY A 763 -11.88 19.07 -1.01
CA GLY A 763 -12.22 17.75 -1.54
C GLY A 763 -12.02 16.65 -0.49
N GLU A 764 -12.12 15.40 -0.92
CA GLU A 764 -11.99 14.21 -0.08
C GLU A 764 -11.22 13.15 -0.88
N ILE A 765 -9.98 12.86 -0.47
CA ILE A 765 -9.16 11.87 -1.18
C ILE A 765 -8.78 10.73 -0.25
N ARG A 766 -9.17 9.52 -0.65
CA ARG A 766 -8.64 8.28 -0.08
C ARG A 766 -7.73 7.58 -1.06
N LEU A 767 -6.57 7.20 -0.58
CA LEU A 767 -5.67 6.30 -1.27
C LEU A 767 -5.43 5.08 -0.39
N ARG A 768 -5.83 3.90 -0.85
CA ARG A 768 -5.69 2.64 -0.14
C ARG A 768 -4.90 1.67 -0.99
N TYR A 769 -3.80 1.16 -0.45
CA TYR A 769 -3.02 0.09 -1.04
C TYR A 769 -3.85 -1.18 -1.13
N ASN A 770 -3.79 -1.85 -2.29
CA ASN A 770 -4.40 -3.15 -2.48
C ASN A 770 -3.30 -4.24 -2.50
N PRO A 771 -3.12 -5.00 -1.41
CA PRO A 771 -2.10 -6.06 -1.34
C PRO A 771 -2.38 -7.26 -2.25
N ASP A 772 -3.60 -7.37 -2.80
CA ASP A 772 -4.00 -8.44 -3.71
C ASP A 772 -4.06 -7.97 -5.18
N ALA A 773 -3.56 -6.77 -5.48
CA ALA A 773 -3.51 -6.26 -6.83
C ALA A 773 -2.57 -7.10 -7.71
N LEU A 774 -3.07 -7.54 -8.87
CA LEU A 774 -2.21 -8.16 -9.88
C LEU A 774 -1.30 -7.09 -10.47
N LEU A 775 -0.03 -7.43 -10.68
CA LEU A 775 0.96 -6.52 -11.24
C LEU A 775 1.16 -6.74 -12.74
N PRO A 776 1.46 -5.70 -13.54
CA PRO A 776 1.85 -5.88 -14.94
C PRO A 776 3.21 -6.58 -15.06
N ASP A 777 3.41 -7.24 -16.20
CA ASP A 777 4.69 -7.86 -16.54
C ASP A 777 5.75 -6.80 -16.88
N GLY A 778 7.03 -7.15 -16.66
CA GLY A 778 8.20 -6.38 -17.07
C GLY A 778 8.91 -5.61 -15.95
N ILE A 779 8.23 -5.33 -14.83
CA ILE A 779 8.86 -4.73 -13.64
C ILE A 779 9.75 -5.78 -12.96
N PRO A 780 11.07 -5.61 -12.84
CA PRO A 780 11.92 -6.55 -12.12
C PRO A 780 11.75 -6.34 -10.61
N TRP A 781 11.18 -7.30 -9.88
CA TRP A 781 10.95 -7.18 -8.43
C TRP A 781 11.28 -8.46 -7.68
N PRO A 782 11.73 -8.39 -6.41
CA PRO A 782 11.91 -9.56 -5.55
C PRO A 782 10.67 -10.45 -5.43
N VAL A 783 10.89 -11.77 -5.39
CA VAL A 783 9.89 -12.75 -4.96
C VAL A 783 9.73 -12.70 -3.44
N GLN A 784 8.49 -12.82 -2.99
CA GLN A 784 8.12 -12.82 -1.59
C GLN A 784 7.50 -14.16 -1.19
N MET A 785 7.64 -14.51 0.08
CA MET A 785 7.09 -15.72 0.70
C MET A 785 6.17 -15.32 1.84
N GLU A 786 4.87 -15.21 1.55
CA GLU A 786 3.90 -14.71 2.52
C GLU A 786 3.22 -15.86 3.27
N PRO A 787 3.15 -15.82 4.61
CA PRO A 787 2.40 -16.82 5.36
C PRO A 787 0.91 -16.75 5.01
N VAL A 788 0.25 -17.90 4.90
CA VAL A 788 -1.21 -18.00 4.75
C VAL A 788 -1.80 -18.41 6.10
N PRO A 789 -2.29 -17.47 6.93
CA PRO A 789 -2.62 -17.77 8.34
C PRO A 789 -3.66 -18.87 8.50
N ASP A 790 -4.67 -18.90 7.63
CA ASP A 790 -5.77 -19.89 7.66
C ASP A 790 -5.32 -21.33 7.36
N SER A 791 -4.11 -21.50 6.82
CA SER A 791 -3.52 -22.81 6.56
C SER A 791 -2.82 -23.41 7.80
N TYR A 792 -2.74 -22.66 8.91
CA TYR A 792 -2.06 -23.11 10.13
C TYR A 792 -2.76 -24.33 10.74
N VAL A 793 -2.02 -25.42 10.93
CA VAL A 793 -2.53 -26.65 11.53
C VAL A 793 -1.57 -27.19 12.60
N GLU A 794 -2.12 -27.49 13.78
CA GLU A 794 -1.44 -28.23 14.83
C GLU A 794 -1.73 -29.74 14.72
N GLY A 795 -0.67 -30.55 14.68
CA GLY A 795 -0.80 -32.01 14.63
C GLY A 795 -1.25 -32.54 13.26
N GLY A 796 -0.96 -31.79 12.18
CA GLY A 796 -1.18 -32.24 10.81
C GLY A 796 -0.51 -33.60 10.56
N PHE A 797 -1.25 -34.51 9.92
CA PHE A 797 -0.72 -35.81 9.51
C PHE A 797 -0.01 -35.63 8.16
N SER A 798 1.27 -36.01 8.10
CA SER A 798 2.00 -36.19 6.85
C SER A 798 1.63 -37.49 6.15
#